data_AF-A0A7I4Z3N4-F1
#
_entry.id   AF-A0A7I4Z3N4-F1
#
_cell.length_a   1.000
_cell.length_b   1.000
_cell.length_c   1.000
_cell.angle_alpha   90.00
_cell.angle_beta   90.00
_cell.angle_gamma   90.00
#
_symmetry.space_group_name_H-M   'P 1'
#
loop_
_entity.id
_entity.type
_entity.pdbx_description
1 polymer ?
#
loop_
_entity_poly.entity_id
_entity_poly.type
_entity_poly.pdbx_seq_one_letter_code
_entity_poly.pdbx_strand_id
1 'polypeptide(L)'
;MLFDLVYFILLPSVQAFHPPTLTTETGEVQNDPTIGYFIQRDVGEDILLTCSDITNEAVEYAFPNLTDNRGYSEEDFNSRYTIEDISYGHTLHIRNLKESDTGTYRCHSKDDPSLSSEIHIFVRGAGAFVPTLFEGLVVSESEFIVPCKSSRHVLKDEVELRANGKVWKSASKYYDPRIGFKINSKNAEEKIVNQLTFQCVYKGHPSDTATFLIVIQEAHKNDLEFLFEEPDPWPYVGGAYSLNCILKLKGKGRIENKYQYQLNLTCPRCSQSAVIHRKATQNDRIIHSINIDPLSSEDSGVYTCSWYFDSVLNQTITKDVDVSPKKGQIKVLKRTPQEVNVREGNSINLSAELAVFPNDFPGFNAKWIRKSIKPPKTVNETENLVSDNDHVISSEKIDEGRVNERITIKNAATEMSGIYVLTIELLDTVRTIEWKVNVQNERISARIDIMAPNSWVVFDQQYYQIGTPLHVNCLVTAIPSATVTFMRRRPLSAAPWIDIDPAELVELKGTYESGYIWNTTVQDDLDLKCEGERDGKTSFEVKRVRASESEPFVKTSWTRSAHSTSQEDPKEIYEGDNVQLTCTVPNDEDWTVQWIFRENVLSDVTNEVDAHSRHLIANINNVSSSNAGEYICTMQKGDQEKRLKQIISVVKTVKPYHAQSDPEKPRILHYGKSADFDCIIEGTPRPDFKWLKDGEPYEGGELSADNRHLHIARVAAEDKGEFECVATNRAGTSVYKFATKVEGAPKRVSSSFLFVVFMLLLGLLFCLITTVIMYLKQRKKAIEQDRALNVLYEQLMKTTEGPPPSGPKLPLDQRVYQLPYNRQYELERDNLEIGNRLGCGQFGQVWMGWLAKPRVSDSMAEKVRLPVAVKGPLVGTNVQHQKMLADELKIMCAIGKHPNVLALIGAITKNMKGGELYVVVELCDNGNLKEYLLKHKNKFINELKQTQLPDDGYLRPDSSIKSHYASEQIPDWSNDMESDRLLSDSAMLATSDLISFAMQVANGMEYLSSIPCIHRDLAARNVLLTRKRICRIADFGMAKNENKNYYRLRKRNVLVPYRWMAIEAIQDGVYTLESDMWSFGILLYEIFTLGGLPYPTISNEDLLLKLLDGYRNTKPQYCHEDIYDLMMRCWEKDPNERPNFTQCIHHLKEHLRLASPQLLERVELDLGEECKRQDALAQWLTPEPDPREGINGFGSVNPSSPKNTEHIYIKDFSR
;
A
#
# COMPACT_ATOMS: atom_id res chain seq x y z
N MET A 1 -45.74 -44.04 36.72
CA MET A 1 -46.68 -43.33 35.82
C MET A 1 -46.91 -41.93 36.35
N LEU A 2 -46.27 -40.95 35.73
CA LEU A 2 -46.69 -39.54 35.56
C LEU A 2 -45.64 -38.90 34.62
N PHE A 3 -45.44 -39.61 33.51
CA PHE A 3 -44.77 -39.18 32.29
C PHE A 3 -45.88 -38.98 31.26
N ASP A 4 -45.58 -38.20 30.21
CA ASP A 4 -46.42 -37.96 29.02
C ASP A 4 -47.70 -37.10 29.25
N LEU A 5 -48.04 -36.31 28.21
CA LEU A 5 -49.06 -35.23 28.20
C LEU A 5 -48.83 -34.15 29.30
N VAL A 6 -48.13 -33.04 29.07
CA VAL A 6 -48.55 -31.93 28.20
C VAL A 6 -47.33 -31.25 27.55
N TYR A 7 -47.05 -31.57 26.28
CA TYR A 7 -46.11 -30.83 25.43
C TYR A 7 -46.59 -30.79 23.96
N PHE A 8 -47.91 -30.63 23.79
CA PHE A 8 -48.58 -30.59 22.50
C PHE A 8 -49.51 -29.38 22.41
N ILE A 9 -49.78 -28.95 21.17
CA ILE A 9 -50.65 -27.82 20.78
C ILE A 9 -49.96 -26.43 20.92
N LEU A 10 -49.12 -26.07 19.94
CA LEU A 10 -49.23 -24.82 19.14
C LEU A 10 -48.10 -24.66 18.08
N LEU A 11 -48.23 -25.38 16.94
CA LEU A 11 -47.55 -25.13 15.64
C LEU A 11 -46.00 -25.21 15.57
N PRO A 12 -45.38 -25.30 14.37
CA PRO A 12 -45.96 -25.53 13.04
C PRO A 12 -45.59 -26.90 12.43
N SER A 13 -46.28 -27.27 11.35
CA SER A 13 -45.88 -28.38 10.48
C SER A 13 -44.79 -27.92 9.48
N VAL A 14 -43.54 -28.33 9.72
CA VAL A 14 -42.45 -28.25 8.73
C VAL A 14 -41.84 -29.64 8.62
N GLN A 15 -42.27 -30.41 7.62
CA GLN A 15 -41.47 -31.53 7.14
C GLN A 15 -40.31 -30.93 6.35
N ALA A 16 -39.10 -31.03 6.90
CA ALA A 16 -37.89 -30.86 6.12
C ALA A 16 -37.81 -32.06 5.16
N PHE A 17 -38.00 -31.83 3.87
CA PHE A 17 -37.74 -32.85 2.87
C PHE A 17 -36.24 -33.12 2.86
N HIS A 18 -35.86 -34.37 3.18
CA HIS A 18 -34.48 -34.83 3.09
C HIS A 18 -34.23 -35.39 1.68
N PRO A 19 -33.02 -35.25 1.12
CA PRO A 19 -32.68 -35.95 -0.12
C PRO A 19 -32.71 -37.47 0.10
N PRO A 20 -33.08 -38.26 -0.92
CA PRO A 20 -33.15 -39.71 -0.81
C PRO A 20 -31.77 -40.29 -0.47
N THR A 21 -31.72 -41.28 0.42
CA THR A 21 -30.47 -41.87 0.89
C THR A 21 -30.02 -42.95 -0.09
N LEU A 22 -28.80 -42.80 -0.63
CA LEU A 22 -28.19 -43.77 -1.54
C LEU A 22 -27.17 -44.63 -0.79
N THR A 23 -27.33 -45.96 -0.87
CA THR A 23 -26.58 -46.96 -0.09
C THR A 23 -26.14 -48.15 -0.96
N THR A 24 -25.31 -49.02 -0.41
CA THR A 24 -24.85 -50.31 -0.96
C THR A 24 -24.65 -51.27 0.23
N GLU A 25 -24.13 -52.48 -0.01
CA GLU A 25 -23.74 -53.42 1.04
C GLU A 25 -22.77 -52.80 2.07
N THR A 26 -22.91 -53.21 3.33
CA THR A 26 -22.38 -52.47 4.48
C THR A 26 -20.85 -52.52 4.58
N GLY A 27 -20.19 -51.47 4.09
CA GLY A 27 -18.74 -51.26 4.24
C GLY A 27 -18.04 -50.69 3.00
N GLU A 28 -18.72 -50.62 1.85
CA GLU A 28 -18.06 -50.34 0.57
C GLU A 28 -18.01 -48.86 0.16
N VAL A 29 -18.87 -48.01 0.74
CA VAL A 29 -18.87 -46.56 0.45
C VAL A 29 -17.69 -45.89 1.14
N GLN A 30 -16.82 -45.29 0.35
CA GLN A 30 -15.76 -44.39 0.79
C GLN A 30 -16.18 -42.93 0.59
N ASN A 31 -15.52 -42.00 1.28
CA ASN A 31 -15.84 -40.57 1.21
C ASN A 31 -14.55 -39.76 1.07
N ASP A 32 -14.48 -38.93 0.03
CA ASP A 32 -13.36 -38.02 -0.24
C ASP A 32 -13.83 -36.56 -0.09
N PRO A 33 -13.10 -35.70 0.66
CA PRO A 33 -13.49 -34.30 0.88
C PRO A 33 -13.63 -33.41 -0.37
N THR A 34 -13.17 -33.88 -1.54
CA THR A 34 -13.19 -33.14 -2.81
C THR A 34 -14.20 -33.66 -3.84
N ILE A 35 -14.53 -34.96 -3.81
CA ILE A 35 -15.48 -35.57 -4.76
C ILE A 35 -16.73 -36.18 -4.13
N GLY A 36 -16.80 -36.27 -2.79
CA GLY A 36 -17.91 -36.86 -2.05
C GLY A 36 -17.82 -38.38 -1.94
N TYR A 37 -18.99 -39.02 -1.88
CA TYR A 37 -19.09 -40.47 -1.74
C TYR A 37 -18.74 -41.22 -3.02
N PHE A 38 -17.97 -42.29 -2.90
CA PHE A 38 -17.57 -43.14 -4.02
C PHE A 38 -17.46 -44.62 -3.63
N ILE A 39 -17.53 -45.49 -4.64
CA ILE A 39 -17.28 -46.92 -4.56
C ILE A 39 -16.23 -47.26 -5.62
N GLN A 40 -15.41 -48.28 -5.38
CA GLN A 40 -14.47 -48.79 -6.37
C GLN A 40 -14.60 -50.31 -6.51
N ARG A 41 -14.75 -50.77 -7.75
CA ARG A 41 -14.92 -52.18 -8.16
C ARG A 41 -13.92 -52.55 -9.25
N ASP A 42 -13.67 -53.83 -9.45
CA ASP A 42 -12.88 -54.37 -10.56
C ASP A 42 -13.79 -54.77 -11.75
N VAL A 43 -13.23 -54.80 -12.96
CA VAL A 43 -13.96 -55.19 -14.18
C VAL A 43 -14.45 -56.64 -14.08
N GLY A 44 -15.75 -56.85 -14.30
CA GLY A 44 -16.42 -58.14 -14.22
C GLY A 44 -17.15 -58.40 -12.89
N GLU A 45 -17.03 -57.53 -11.88
CA GLU A 45 -17.85 -57.60 -10.67
C GLU A 45 -19.29 -57.10 -10.90
N ASP A 46 -20.21 -57.50 -10.02
CA ASP A 46 -21.57 -56.96 -9.93
C ASP A 46 -21.63 -55.87 -8.83
N ILE A 47 -22.58 -54.93 -8.90
CA ILE A 47 -22.83 -53.94 -7.85
C ILE A 47 -24.32 -53.70 -7.63
N LEU A 48 -24.72 -53.51 -6.37
CA LEU A 48 -26.07 -53.17 -5.96
C LEU A 48 -26.07 -51.81 -5.27
N LEU A 49 -26.83 -50.86 -5.80
CA LEU A 49 -27.12 -49.58 -5.16
C LEU A 49 -28.58 -49.56 -4.71
N THR A 50 -28.83 -49.20 -3.46
CA THR A 50 -30.19 -49.09 -2.88
C THR A 50 -30.48 -47.64 -2.56
N CYS A 51 -31.53 -47.09 -3.18
CA CYS A 51 -31.99 -45.72 -2.97
C CYS A 51 -33.32 -45.74 -2.21
N SER A 52 -33.35 -45.12 -1.03
CA SER A 52 -34.51 -45.09 -0.15
C SER A 52 -34.90 -43.66 0.23
N ASP A 53 -36.20 -43.40 0.31
CA ASP A 53 -36.75 -42.17 0.87
C ASP A 53 -37.81 -42.49 1.93
N ILE A 54 -37.99 -41.56 2.86
CA ILE A 54 -38.91 -41.63 4.00
C ILE A 54 -40.38 -41.66 3.53
N THR A 55 -40.66 -41.29 2.28
CA THR A 55 -41.98 -41.37 1.62
C THR A 55 -42.27 -42.72 0.94
N ASN A 56 -41.33 -43.67 1.00
CA ASN A 56 -41.41 -45.05 0.51
C ASN A 56 -41.53 -45.31 -1.01
N GLU A 57 -42.18 -44.48 -1.82
CA GLU A 57 -42.52 -44.84 -3.23
C GLU A 57 -42.08 -43.83 -4.31
N ALA A 58 -41.42 -42.71 -3.96
CA ALA A 58 -41.19 -41.57 -4.87
C ALA A 58 -39.70 -41.25 -5.19
N VAL A 59 -38.92 -42.23 -5.67
CA VAL A 59 -37.51 -42.03 -6.10
C VAL A 59 -37.21 -42.59 -7.49
N GLU A 60 -36.25 -42.00 -8.21
CA GLU A 60 -35.85 -42.41 -9.56
C GLU A 60 -34.33 -42.27 -9.79
N TYR A 61 -33.75 -43.19 -10.56
CA TYR A 61 -32.32 -43.20 -10.90
C TYR A 61 -32.03 -42.39 -12.17
N ALA A 62 -31.07 -41.48 -12.08
CA ALA A 62 -30.48 -40.78 -13.22
C ALA A 62 -29.06 -41.31 -13.46
N PHE A 63 -28.88 -42.01 -14.58
CA PHE A 63 -27.59 -42.56 -15.00
C PHE A 63 -26.63 -41.47 -15.48
N PRO A 64 -25.31 -41.62 -15.28
CA PRO A 64 -24.32 -40.73 -15.88
C PRO A 64 -24.39 -40.77 -17.41
N ASN A 65 -24.02 -39.68 -18.08
CA ASN A 65 -23.67 -39.79 -19.50
C ASN A 65 -22.35 -40.55 -19.62
N LEU A 66 -22.40 -41.70 -20.30
CA LEU A 66 -21.26 -42.60 -20.55
C LEU A 66 -20.89 -42.69 -22.04
N THR A 67 -21.55 -41.93 -22.94
CA THR A 67 -21.31 -42.03 -24.40
C THR A 67 -19.88 -41.71 -24.82
N ASP A 68 -19.14 -40.95 -24.03
CA ASP A 68 -17.74 -40.61 -24.30
C ASP A 68 -16.76 -41.72 -23.85
N ASN A 69 -17.20 -42.68 -23.04
CA ASN A 69 -16.39 -43.80 -22.56
C ASN A 69 -16.29 -44.89 -23.65
N ARG A 70 -15.07 -45.24 -24.08
CA ARG A 70 -14.81 -46.21 -25.14
C ARG A 70 -15.14 -47.63 -24.72
N GLY A 71 -16.06 -48.25 -25.44
CA GLY A 71 -16.62 -49.56 -25.11
C GLY A 71 -17.99 -49.50 -24.43
N TYR A 72 -18.48 -48.30 -24.08
CA TYR A 72 -19.88 -48.13 -23.71
C TYR A 72 -20.81 -48.41 -24.90
N SER A 73 -21.95 -49.03 -24.63
CA SER A 73 -23.09 -49.13 -25.53
C SER A 73 -24.35 -49.15 -24.69
N GLU A 74 -25.33 -48.33 -25.04
CA GLU A 74 -26.57 -48.17 -24.29
C GLU A 74 -27.39 -49.46 -24.28
N GLU A 75 -27.49 -50.18 -25.41
CA GLU A 75 -28.15 -51.49 -25.48
C GLU A 75 -27.49 -52.53 -24.56
N ASP A 76 -26.16 -52.53 -24.48
CA ASP A 76 -25.41 -53.44 -23.62
C ASP A 76 -25.56 -53.09 -22.13
N PHE A 77 -25.46 -51.82 -21.77
CA PHE A 77 -25.67 -51.35 -20.40
C PHE A 77 -27.10 -51.64 -19.92
N ASN A 78 -28.10 -51.32 -20.73
CA ASN A 78 -29.51 -51.58 -20.46
C ASN A 78 -29.84 -53.10 -20.39
N SER A 79 -29.01 -53.96 -21.00
CA SER A 79 -29.14 -55.42 -20.86
C SER A 79 -28.51 -56.00 -19.58
N ARG A 80 -27.67 -55.20 -18.89
CA ARG A 80 -26.86 -55.63 -17.72
C ARG A 80 -27.36 -55.12 -16.39
N TYR A 81 -28.14 -54.04 -16.35
CA TYR A 81 -28.76 -53.58 -15.10
C TYR A 81 -30.21 -54.08 -14.94
N THR A 82 -30.61 -54.32 -13.69
CA THR A 82 -31.99 -54.54 -13.28
C THR A 82 -32.30 -53.64 -12.09
N ILE A 83 -33.49 -53.01 -12.08
CA ILE A 83 -34.00 -52.31 -10.90
C ILE A 83 -35.02 -53.22 -10.24
N GLU A 84 -34.85 -53.46 -8.95
CA GLU A 84 -35.73 -54.29 -8.11
C GLU A 84 -36.40 -53.42 -7.04
N ASP A 85 -37.72 -53.37 -7.06
CA ASP A 85 -38.53 -52.59 -6.12
C ASP A 85 -38.55 -53.29 -4.75
N ILE A 86 -38.18 -52.55 -3.69
CA ILE A 86 -38.25 -53.03 -2.31
C ILE A 86 -39.18 -52.15 -1.49
N SER A 87 -39.69 -52.65 -0.37
CA SER A 87 -40.77 -51.99 0.41
C SER A 87 -40.47 -50.60 0.98
N TYR A 88 -39.26 -50.08 0.77
CA TYR A 88 -38.73 -48.80 1.26
C TYR A 88 -37.77 -48.13 0.24
N GLY A 89 -37.83 -48.46 -1.05
CA GLY A 89 -36.93 -47.89 -2.07
C GLY A 89 -36.76 -48.72 -3.35
N HIS A 90 -35.84 -48.29 -4.21
CA HIS A 90 -35.47 -48.98 -5.45
C HIS A 90 -34.00 -49.44 -5.42
N THR A 91 -33.74 -50.72 -5.73
CA THR A 91 -32.39 -51.29 -5.78
C THR A 91 -31.92 -51.47 -7.22
N LEU A 92 -30.95 -50.67 -7.66
CA LEU A 92 -30.27 -50.79 -8.94
C LEU A 92 -29.13 -51.81 -8.85
N HIS A 93 -29.28 -52.95 -9.50
CA HIS A 93 -28.29 -54.02 -9.60
C HIS A 93 -27.65 -53.99 -11.00
N ILE A 94 -26.39 -53.57 -11.13
CA ILE A 94 -25.64 -53.59 -12.40
C ILE A 94 -24.72 -54.81 -12.41
N ARG A 95 -24.83 -55.67 -13.42
CA ARG A 95 -24.03 -56.91 -13.52
C ARG A 95 -22.88 -56.78 -14.51
N ASN A 96 -21.80 -57.51 -14.26
CA ASN A 96 -20.62 -57.61 -15.12
C ASN A 96 -20.10 -56.22 -15.52
N LEU A 97 -19.69 -55.43 -14.52
CA LEU A 97 -19.22 -54.06 -14.67
C LEU A 97 -18.05 -53.95 -15.65
N LYS A 98 -18.11 -52.96 -16.54
CA LYS A 98 -17.05 -52.63 -17.49
C LYS A 98 -16.36 -51.34 -17.08
N GLU A 99 -15.10 -51.14 -17.48
CA GLU A 99 -14.36 -49.89 -17.24
C GLU A 99 -15.12 -48.67 -17.79
N SER A 100 -15.87 -48.88 -18.89
CA SER A 100 -16.78 -47.92 -19.51
C SER A 100 -18.01 -47.52 -18.68
N ASP A 101 -18.32 -48.25 -17.61
CA ASP A 101 -19.44 -47.94 -16.71
C ASP A 101 -19.02 -46.96 -15.59
N THR A 102 -17.74 -46.58 -15.53
CA THR A 102 -17.22 -45.59 -14.55
C THR A 102 -17.93 -44.24 -14.69
N GLY A 103 -18.56 -43.74 -13.63
CA GLY A 103 -19.32 -42.48 -13.64
C GLY A 103 -20.03 -42.13 -12.32
N THR A 104 -20.65 -40.94 -12.27
CA THR A 104 -21.48 -40.51 -11.12
C THR A 104 -22.91 -40.96 -11.32
N TYR A 105 -23.41 -41.81 -10.45
CA TYR A 105 -24.79 -42.28 -10.44
C TYR A 105 -25.59 -41.43 -9.45
N ARG A 106 -26.73 -40.89 -9.89
CA ARG A 106 -27.60 -40.03 -9.07
C ARG A 106 -28.92 -40.74 -8.82
N CYS A 107 -29.42 -40.66 -7.60
CA CYS A 107 -30.82 -40.92 -7.29
C CYS A 107 -31.49 -39.62 -6.85
N HIS A 108 -32.74 -39.39 -7.26
CA HIS A 108 -33.48 -38.16 -6.96
C HIS A 108 -34.92 -38.47 -6.56
N SER A 109 -35.54 -37.56 -5.80
CA SER A 109 -36.98 -37.62 -5.56
C SER A 109 -37.74 -37.35 -6.86
N LYS A 110 -38.81 -38.10 -7.06
CA LYS A 110 -39.70 -37.98 -8.23
C LYS A 110 -40.61 -36.75 -8.14
N ASP A 111 -40.90 -36.29 -6.92
CA ASP A 111 -41.74 -35.11 -6.65
C ASP A 111 -40.94 -33.81 -6.63
N ASP A 112 -39.65 -33.85 -6.25
CA ASP A 112 -38.70 -32.73 -6.38
C ASP A 112 -37.31 -33.20 -6.84
N PRO A 113 -37.00 -33.08 -8.15
CA PRO A 113 -35.69 -33.47 -8.70
C PRO A 113 -34.47 -32.70 -8.16
N SER A 114 -34.66 -31.61 -7.41
CA SER A 114 -33.55 -30.93 -6.74
C SER A 114 -33.05 -31.69 -5.50
N LEU A 115 -33.92 -32.52 -4.89
CA LEU A 115 -33.58 -33.42 -3.79
C LEU A 115 -32.94 -34.69 -4.34
N SER A 116 -31.62 -34.72 -4.38
CA SER A 116 -30.85 -35.83 -4.95
C SER A 116 -29.59 -36.17 -4.16
N SER A 117 -29.17 -37.43 -4.27
CA SER A 117 -27.92 -37.97 -3.74
C SER A 117 -27.11 -38.59 -4.87
N GLU A 118 -25.79 -38.44 -4.80
CA GLU A 118 -24.84 -38.91 -5.82
C GLU A 118 -23.79 -39.84 -5.21
N ILE A 119 -23.35 -40.82 -6.01
CA ILE A 119 -22.19 -41.66 -5.70
C ILE A 119 -21.37 -41.88 -6.98
N HIS A 120 -20.04 -41.76 -6.89
CA HIS A 120 -19.17 -42.06 -8.02
C HIS A 120 -18.72 -43.52 -7.99
N ILE A 121 -18.92 -44.26 -9.07
CA ILE A 121 -18.43 -45.64 -9.21
C ILE A 121 -17.18 -45.61 -10.08
N PHE A 122 -16.05 -46.01 -9.51
CA PHE A 122 -14.80 -46.27 -10.22
C PHE A 122 -14.70 -47.75 -10.59
N VAL A 123 -14.73 -48.10 -11.88
CA VAL A 123 -14.53 -49.49 -12.33
C VAL A 123 -13.10 -49.67 -12.84
N ARG A 124 -12.26 -50.25 -12.00
CA ARG A 124 -10.81 -50.41 -12.21
C ARG A 124 -10.54 -51.38 -13.35
N GLY A 125 -10.28 -50.84 -14.54
CA GLY A 125 -9.75 -51.60 -15.66
C GLY A 125 -8.22 -51.52 -15.76
N ALA A 126 -7.72 -51.72 -16.98
CA ALA A 126 -6.33 -52.08 -17.23
C ALA A 126 -5.33 -50.93 -16.97
N GLY A 127 -5.77 -49.67 -17.08
CA GLY A 127 -4.95 -48.48 -16.83
C GLY A 127 -5.50 -47.60 -15.70
N ALA A 128 -4.86 -46.47 -15.45
CA ALA A 128 -5.32 -45.47 -14.47
C ALA A 128 -6.48 -44.57 -14.95
N PHE A 129 -6.68 -44.43 -16.27
CA PHE A 129 -7.69 -43.56 -16.88
C PHE A 129 -8.75 -44.35 -17.65
N VAL A 130 -10.00 -43.89 -17.61
CA VAL A 130 -11.08 -44.46 -18.43
C VAL A 130 -10.77 -44.14 -19.91
N PRO A 131 -10.71 -45.14 -20.82
CA PRO A 131 -10.48 -44.89 -22.24
C PRO A 131 -11.65 -44.09 -22.86
N THR A 132 -11.35 -43.05 -23.63
CA THR A 132 -12.37 -42.19 -24.29
C THR A 132 -12.53 -42.50 -25.78
N LEU A 133 -13.72 -42.22 -26.33
CA LEU A 133 -14.00 -42.24 -27.78
C LEU A 133 -13.48 -40.98 -28.48
N PHE A 134 -13.40 -39.87 -27.75
CA PHE A 134 -12.87 -38.60 -28.23
C PHE A 134 -11.40 -38.44 -27.81
N GLU A 135 -10.49 -38.41 -28.79
CA GLU A 135 -9.05 -38.15 -28.61
C GLU A 135 -8.68 -36.70 -28.98
N GLY A 136 -9.68 -35.87 -29.31
CA GLY A 136 -9.52 -34.45 -29.66
C GLY A 136 -9.83 -33.48 -28.51
N LEU A 137 -9.63 -32.18 -28.76
CA LEU A 137 -10.05 -31.09 -27.88
C LEU A 137 -10.32 -29.82 -28.70
N VAL A 138 -11.54 -29.28 -28.62
CA VAL A 138 -11.95 -28.01 -29.24
C VAL A 138 -12.06 -26.95 -28.15
N VAL A 139 -11.36 -25.82 -28.29
CA VAL A 139 -11.26 -24.78 -27.24
C VAL A 139 -11.97 -23.50 -27.69
N SER A 140 -13.28 -23.47 -27.52
CA SER A 140 -14.17 -22.34 -27.88
C SER A 140 -14.32 -21.28 -26.79
N GLU A 141 -14.17 -21.65 -25.51
CA GLU A 141 -14.60 -20.83 -24.35
C GLU A 141 -13.45 -20.30 -23.47
N SER A 142 -13.81 -19.56 -22.42
CA SER A 142 -12.90 -18.98 -21.42
C SER A 142 -12.48 -19.97 -20.33
N GLU A 143 -13.16 -21.11 -20.19
CA GLU A 143 -12.68 -22.28 -19.46
C GLU A 143 -12.88 -23.54 -20.32
N PHE A 144 -12.04 -24.55 -20.15
CA PHE A 144 -12.18 -25.84 -20.83
C PHE A 144 -11.68 -26.99 -19.94
N ILE A 145 -12.05 -28.22 -20.27
CA ILE A 145 -11.68 -29.43 -19.52
C ILE A 145 -10.83 -30.33 -20.41
N VAL A 146 -9.70 -30.84 -19.89
CA VAL A 146 -8.98 -31.96 -20.50
C VAL A 146 -9.52 -33.24 -19.85
N PRO A 147 -10.23 -34.13 -20.59
CA PRO A 147 -11.15 -35.13 -20.02
C PRO A 147 -10.44 -36.39 -19.49
N CYS A 148 -9.47 -36.21 -18.59
CA CYS A 148 -8.64 -37.25 -18.00
C CYS A 148 -9.28 -37.91 -16.78
N LYS A 149 -10.48 -38.45 -16.96
CA LYS A 149 -11.27 -39.18 -15.96
C LYS A 149 -10.55 -40.48 -15.54
N SER A 150 -10.43 -40.75 -14.24
CA SER A 150 -9.74 -41.94 -13.74
C SER A 150 -10.69 -43.14 -13.62
N SER A 151 -10.20 -44.36 -13.89
CA SER A 151 -10.97 -45.61 -13.69
C SER A 151 -10.83 -46.17 -12.27
N ARG A 152 -10.09 -45.48 -11.41
CA ARG A 152 -9.82 -45.77 -10.00
C ARG A 152 -9.81 -44.47 -9.21
N HIS A 153 -10.06 -44.50 -7.90
CA HIS A 153 -9.77 -43.34 -7.05
C HIS A 153 -8.25 -43.07 -7.10
N VAL A 154 -7.89 -41.79 -7.26
CA VAL A 154 -6.51 -41.28 -7.30
C VAL A 154 -6.50 -39.90 -6.65
N LEU A 155 -5.42 -39.57 -5.95
CA LEU A 155 -5.28 -38.23 -5.37
C LEU A 155 -4.81 -37.23 -6.44
N LYS A 156 -5.27 -35.97 -6.35
CA LYS A 156 -4.91 -34.89 -7.28
C LYS A 156 -3.40 -34.70 -7.50
N ASP A 157 -2.60 -35.03 -6.49
CA ASP A 157 -1.14 -34.91 -6.52
C ASP A 157 -0.45 -36.14 -7.14
N GLU A 158 -1.17 -37.22 -7.44
CA GLU A 158 -0.69 -38.42 -8.14
C GLU A 158 -0.84 -38.30 -9.67
N VAL A 159 -1.69 -37.40 -10.16
CA VAL A 159 -1.90 -37.17 -11.59
C VAL A 159 -1.16 -35.89 -12.03
N GLU A 160 -0.55 -35.91 -13.21
CA GLU A 160 0.02 -34.70 -13.82
C GLU A 160 -0.43 -34.49 -15.27
N LEU A 161 -0.81 -33.25 -15.57
CA LEU A 161 -1.02 -32.78 -16.92
C LEU A 161 0.32 -32.33 -17.52
N ARG A 162 0.67 -32.88 -18.68
CA ARG A 162 1.78 -32.45 -19.54
C ARG A 162 1.23 -31.82 -20.81
N ALA A 163 1.92 -30.81 -21.32
CA ALA A 163 1.60 -30.12 -22.58
C ALA A 163 2.82 -30.14 -23.50
N ASN A 164 2.68 -30.75 -24.69
CA ASN A 164 3.79 -31.29 -25.51
C ASN A 164 4.92 -31.90 -24.64
N GLY A 165 4.58 -32.88 -23.80
CA GLY A 165 5.52 -33.60 -22.93
C GLY A 165 6.08 -32.84 -21.70
N LYS A 166 5.85 -31.53 -21.56
CA LYS A 166 6.32 -30.74 -20.40
C LYS A 166 5.24 -30.62 -19.32
N VAL A 167 5.58 -30.95 -18.06
CA VAL A 167 4.67 -30.91 -16.90
C VAL A 167 4.14 -29.48 -16.64
N TRP A 168 2.82 -29.34 -16.56
CA TRP A 168 2.12 -28.07 -16.34
C TRP A 168 1.72 -27.91 -14.86
N LYS A 169 2.71 -27.61 -14.01
CA LYS A 169 2.56 -27.59 -12.53
C LYS A 169 1.43 -26.70 -11.98
N SER A 170 1.00 -25.65 -12.69
CA SER A 170 -0.13 -24.82 -12.26
C SER A 170 -1.50 -25.45 -12.56
N ALA A 171 -1.61 -26.26 -13.61
CA ALA A 171 -2.84 -27.00 -13.93
C ALA A 171 -3.11 -28.14 -12.94
N SER A 172 -2.07 -28.78 -12.38
CA SER A 172 -2.19 -29.88 -11.41
C SER A 172 -3.03 -29.58 -10.16
N LYS A 173 -3.30 -28.30 -9.85
CA LYS A 173 -4.15 -27.89 -8.73
C LYS A 173 -5.67 -28.06 -8.99
N TYR A 174 -6.06 -28.28 -10.25
CA TYR A 174 -7.45 -28.23 -10.72
C TYR A 174 -7.90 -29.55 -11.37
N TYR A 175 -7.45 -30.67 -10.80
CA TYR A 175 -7.87 -32.02 -11.17
C TYR A 175 -9.06 -32.49 -10.33
N ASP A 176 -10.08 -33.02 -10.97
CA ASP A 176 -11.15 -33.81 -10.35
C ASP A 176 -11.19 -35.18 -11.06
N PRO A 177 -10.95 -36.31 -10.35
CA PRO A 177 -10.87 -37.64 -10.98
C PRO A 177 -12.14 -38.05 -11.73
N ARG A 178 -13.29 -37.45 -11.43
CA ARG A 178 -14.58 -37.75 -12.08
C ARG A 178 -14.69 -37.20 -13.50
N ILE A 179 -13.90 -36.16 -13.84
CA ILE A 179 -14.02 -35.40 -15.10
C ILE A 179 -12.69 -35.01 -15.76
N GLY A 180 -11.57 -34.92 -15.03
CA GLY A 180 -10.26 -34.51 -15.55
C GLY A 180 -9.76 -33.16 -15.02
N PHE A 181 -8.96 -32.45 -15.85
CA PHE A 181 -8.37 -31.16 -15.48
C PHE A 181 -9.21 -29.98 -15.98
N LYS A 182 -9.69 -29.11 -15.08
CA LYS A 182 -10.39 -27.87 -15.46
C LYS A 182 -9.38 -26.70 -15.59
N ILE A 183 -9.36 -26.06 -16.75
CA ILE A 183 -8.37 -25.03 -17.11
C ILE A 183 -9.07 -23.70 -17.46
N ASN A 184 -8.57 -22.59 -16.93
CA ASN A 184 -9.04 -21.23 -17.24
C ASN A 184 -8.13 -20.55 -18.27
N SER A 185 -8.70 -19.84 -19.26
CA SER A 185 -7.98 -19.35 -20.45
C SER A 185 -6.82 -18.41 -20.12
N LYS A 186 -6.98 -17.52 -19.14
CA LYS A 186 -5.94 -16.53 -18.77
C LYS A 186 -4.65 -17.17 -18.27
N ASN A 187 -4.75 -18.37 -17.69
CA ASN A 187 -3.59 -19.15 -17.25
C ASN A 187 -3.00 -20.04 -18.38
N ALA A 188 -3.64 -20.06 -19.55
CA ALA A 188 -3.39 -20.97 -20.66
C ALA A 188 -3.02 -20.29 -21.98
N GLU A 189 -3.21 -18.97 -22.11
CA GLU A 189 -2.98 -18.19 -23.33
C GLU A 189 -1.53 -18.29 -23.85
N GLU A 190 -0.50 -18.28 -22.99
CA GLU A 190 0.89 -18.57 -23.42
C GLU A 190 1.14 -20.02 -23.85
N LYS A 191 0.33 -20.98 -23.35
CA LYS A 191 0.56 -22.42 -23.52
C LYS A 191 -0.10 -22.97 -24.78
N ILE A 192 -1.36 -22.62 -25.00
CA ILE A 192 -2.17 -23.19 -26.10
C ILE A 192 -1.64 -22.73 -27.47
N VAL A 193 -1.18 -21.48 -27.59
CA VAL A 193 -0.73 -20.90 -28.87
C VAL A 193 0.44 -21.67 -29.52
N ASN A 194 1.22 -22.41 -28.73
CA ASN A 194 2.42 -23.12 -29.19
C ASN A 194 2.41 -24.64 -28.94
N GLN A 195 1.31 -25.23 -28.45
CA GLN A 195 1.25 -26.65 -28.07
C GLN A 195 0.01 -27.33 -28.66
N LEU A 196 0.14 -28.61 -29.02
CA LEU A 196 -0.84 -29.37 -29.81
C LEU A 196 -1.31 -30.67 -29.12
N THR A 197 -0.62 -31.08 -28.05
CA THR A 197 -0.92 -32.30 -27.30
C THR A 197 -1.00 -32.00 -25.80
N PHE A 198 -2.06 -32.50 -25.17
CA PHE A 198 -2.13 -32.68 -23.73
C PHE A 198 -1.95 -34.16 -23.41
N GLN A 199 -1.21 -34.48 -22.35
CA GLN A 199 -1.00 -35.84 -21.88
C GLN A 199 -1.18 -35.88 -20.37
N CYS A 200 -2.15 -36.65 -19.91
CA CYS A 200 -2.34 -36.94 -18.49
C CYS A 200 -1.56 -38.20 -18.14
N VAL A 201 -0.77 -38.15 -17.07
CA VAL A 201 0.13 -39.23 -16.66
C VAL A 201 -0.12 -39.56 -15.19
N TYR A 202 -0.26 -40.86 -14.88
CA TYR A 202 -0.30 -41.33 -13.50
C TYR A 202 1.14 -41.52 -12.96
N LYS A 203 1.47 -40.88 -11.85
CA LYS A 203 2.84 -40.85 -11.32
C LYS A 203 3.24 -42.22 -10.79
N GLY A 204 4.43 -42.67 -11.20
CA GLY A 204 4.96 -44.01 -10.89
C GLY A 204 4.70 -45.05 -11.98
N HIS A 205 3.67 -44.89 -12.81
CA HIS A 205 3.38 -45.78 -13.94
C HIS A 205 3.26 -44.97 -15.25
N PRO A 206 4.39 -44.56 -15.86
CA PRO A 206 4.42 -43.71 -17.06
C PRO A 206 3.96 -44.42 -18.35
N SER A 207 3.52 -45.68 -18.27
CA SER A 207 2.71 -46.37 -19.27
C SER A 207 1.27 -45.85 -19.33
N ASP A 208 0.75 -45.46 -18.17
CA ASP A 208 -0.65 -45.15 -17.96
C ASP A 208 -0.87 -43.67 -18.30
N THR A 209 -1.06 -43.41 -19.59
CA THR A 209 -1.20 -42.06 -20.11
C THR A 209 -2.38 -41.92 -21.06
N ALA A 210 -3.22 -40.90 -20.84
CA ALA A 210 -4.25 -40.48 -21.78
C ALA A 210 -3.73 -39.25 -22.57
N THR A 211 -3.71 -39.32 -23.90
CA THR A 211 -3.22 -38.24 -24.78
C THR A 211 -4.38 -37.66 -25.60
N PHE A 212 -4.47 -36.33 -25.63
CA PHE A 212 -5.50 -35.58 -26.34
C PHE A 212 -4.86 -34.56 -27.28
N LEU A 213 -5.37 -34.48 -28.51
CA LEU A 213 -4.91 -33.57 -29.56
C LEU A 213 -5.77 -32.31 -29.62
N ILE A 214 -5.17 -31.12 -29.57
CA ILE A 214 -5.92 -29.87 -29.73
C ILE A 214 -6.25 -29.69 -31.22
N VAL A 215 -7.54 -29.72 -31.54
CA VAL A 215 -8.06 -29.42 -32.88
C VAL A 215 -8.49 -27.97 -32.88
N ILE A 216 -7.58 -27.09 -33.30
CA ILE A 216 -7.90 -25.69 -33.60
C ILE A 216 -8.80 -25.70 -34.85
N GLN A 217 -10.00 -25.13 -34.72
CA GLN A 217 -11.01 -25.15 -35.78
C GLN A 217 -10.47 -24.49 -37.06
N GLU A 218 -10.67 -25.18 -38.20
CA GLU A 218 -10.35 -24.64 -39.52
C GLU A 218 -11.22 -23.42 -39.82
N ALA A 219 -10.61 -22.35 -40.33
CA ALA A 219 -11.33 -21.15 -40.69
C ALA A 219 -11.91 -21.24 -42.11
N HIS A 220 -13.21 -21.05 -42.25
CA HIS A 220 -13.83 -20.92 -43.56
C HIS A 220 -13.59 -19.52 -44.15
N LYS A 221 -13.76 -19.41 -45.47
CA LYS A 221 -13.54 -18.17 -46.24
C LYS A 221 -14.30 -16.95 -45.72
N ASN A 222 -15.42 -17.16 -45.02
CA ASN A 222 -16.28 -16.10 -44.47
C ASN A 222 -15.75 -15.52 -43.14
N ASP A 223 -14.89 -16.27 -42.44
CA ASP A 223 -14.38 -15.94 -41.11
C ASP A 223 -13.16 -15.00 -41.15
N LEU A 224 -12.78 -14.59 -42.36
CA LEU A 224 -11.70 -13.65 -42.64
C LEU A 224 -12.20 -12.20 -42.66
N GLU A 225 -11.40 -11.29 -42.14
CA GLU A 225 -11.58 -9.84 -42.12
C GLU A 225 -10.47 -9.21 -42.97
N PHE A 226 -10.85 -8.36 -43.92
CA PHE A 226 -9.95 -7.76 -44.88
C PHE A 226 -10.01 -6.24 -44.76
N LEU A 227 -8.90 -5.63 -44.32
CA LEU A 227 -8.84 -4.21 -43.95
C LEU A 227 -7.45 -3.60 -44.15
N PHE A 228 -7.40 -2.27 -44.06
CA PHE A 228 -6.17 -1.54 -43.77
C PHE A 228 -6.03 -1.35 -42.27
N GLU A 229 -4.84 -1.63 -41.73
CA GLU A 229 -4.47 -1.13 -40.40
C GLU A 229 -4.26 0.39 -40.50
N GLU A 230 -4.66 1.13 -39.46
CA GLU A 230 -4.49 2.58 -39.46
C GLU A 230 -3.05 2.94 -39.06
N PRO A 231 -2.31 3.68 -39.91
CA PRO A 231 -0.94 4.10 -39.60
C PRO A 231 -0.94 5.28 -38.64
N ASP A 232 -0.09 5.18 -37.62
CA ASP A 232 0.18 6.25 -36.66
C ASP A 232 1.67 6.64 -36.79
N PRO A 233 2.03 7.91 -37.09
CA PRO A 233 1.17 9.09 -37.29
C PRO A 233 0.71 9.30 -38.75
N TRP A 234 -0.11 10.34 -38.96
CA TRP A 234 -0.59 10.77 -40.28
C TRP A 234 0.57 11.15 -41.24
N PRO A 235 0.51 10.79 -42.54
CA PRO A 235 1.59 11.03 -43.50
C PRO A 235 1.84 12.51 -43.79
N TYR A 236 3.12 12.89 -43.82
CA TYR A 236 3.58 14.22 -44.24
C TYR A 236 4.90 14.12 -45.01
N VAL A 237 5.17 15.10 -45.88
CA VAL A 237 6.40 15.15 -46.69
C VAL A 237 7.65 15.16 -45.81
N GLY A 238 8.58 14.24 -46.07
CA GLY A 238 9.79 14.02 -45.27
C GLY A 238 9.60 13.10 -44.05
N GLY A 239 8.39 12.61 -43.78
CA GLY A 239 8.13 11.57 -42.78
C GLY A 239 8.22 10.15 -43.34
N ALA A 240 8.37 9.16 -42.47
CA ALA A 240 8.22 7.75 -42.81
C ALA A 240 6.74 7.30 -42.65
N TYR A 241 6.28 6.40 -43.52
CA TYR A 241 4.89 5.92 -43.54
C TYR A 241 4.82 4.42 -43.83
N SER A 242 3.98 3.70 -43.09
CA SER A 242 3.87 2.24 -43.14
C SER A 242 2.40 1.82 -43.19
N LEU A 243 1.88 1.53 -44.38
CA LEU A 243 0.49 1.09 -44.56
C LEU A 243 0.42 -0.44 -44.66
N ASN A 244 -0.19 -1.08 -43.65
CA ASN A 244 -0.42 -2.52 -43.64
C ASN A 244 -1.80 -2.85 -44.22
N CYS A 245 -1.84 -3.56 -45.34
CA CYS A 245 -3.03 -4.28 -45.77
C CYS A 245 -3.05 -5.66 -45.11
N ILE A 246 -4.15 -6.00 -44.42
CA ILE A 246 -4.26 -7.20 -43.58
C ILE A 246 -5.48 -8.03 -43.97
N LEU A 247 -5.26 -9.33 -44.11
CA LEU A 247 -6.28 -10.37 -44.12
C LEU A 247 -6.10 -11.22 -42.85
N LYS A 248 -6.94 -10.99 -41.83
CA LYS A 248 -6.87 -11.65 -40.51
C LYS A 248 -8.13 -12.50 -40.25
N LEU A 249 -8.10 -13.37 -39.25
CA LEU A 249 -9.30 -14.06 -38.76
C LEU A 249 -10.13 -13.18 -37.80
N LYS A 250 -11.46 -13.33 -37.87
CA LYS A 250 -12.45 -12.71 -36.97
C LYS A 250 -12.58 -13.41 -35.61
N GLY A 251 -11.84 -14.49 -35.39
CA GLY A 251 -11.90 -15.33 -34.19
C GLY A 251 -10.65 -16.18 -34.02
N LYS A 252 -10.66 -17.07 -33.02
CA LYS A 252 -9.55 -18.01 -32.76
C LYS A 252 -9.54 -19.11 -33.82
N GLY A 253 -8.44 -19.23 -34.57
CA GLY A 253 -8.28 -20.23 -35.63
C GLY A 253 -6.89 -20.16 -36.26
N ARG A 254 -6.67 -20.90 -37.35
CA ARG A 254 -5.43 -20.84 -38.14
C ARG A 254 -5.75 -20.79 -39.64
N ILE A 255 -5.01 -19.97 -40.38
CA ILE A 255 -4.99 -19.98 -41.84
C ILE A 255 -4.03 -21.09 -42.32
N GLU A 256 -4.60 -22.23 -42.69
CA GLU A 256 -3.94 -23.31 -43.45
C GLU A 256 -3.80 -22.92 -44.94
N ASN A 257 -3.05 -23.71 -45.73
CA ASN A 257 -2.83 -23.50 -47.17
C ASN A 257 -2.51 -22.05 -47.61
N LYS A 258 -1.73 -21.35 -46.79
CA LYS A 258 -1.31 -19.94 -46.94
C LYS A 258 -0.87 -19.49 -48.34
N TYR A 259 -0.41 -20.41 -49.19
CA TYR A 259 0.00 -20.14 -50.59
C TYR A 259 -1.18 -19.87 -51.54
N GLN A 260 -2.38 -20.34 -51.22
CA GLN A 260 -3.61 -20.08 -52.00
C GLN A 260 -4.07 -18.62 -51.86
N TYR A 261 -3.73 -17.97 -50.74
CA TYR A 261 -4.16 -16.63 -50.39
C TYR A 261 -3.07 -15.62 -50.77
N GLN A 262 -3.39 -14.65 -51.64
CA GLN A 262 -2.44 -13.63 -52.09
C GLN A 262 -2.97 -12.23 -51.84
N LEU A 263 -2.13 -11.38 -51.25
CA LEU A 263 -2.38 -9.95 -51.08
C LEU A 263 -1.55 -9.15 -52.08
N ASN A 264 -2.22 -8.26 -52.81
CA ASN A 264 -1.61 -7.29 -53.71
C ASN A 264 -2.01 -5.87 -53.29
N LEU A 265 -1.12 -5.20 -52.57
CA LEU A 265 -1.25 -3.79 -52.20
C LEU A 265 -0.47 -2.95 -53.22
N THR A 266 -1.13 -1.94 -53.78
CA THR A 266 -0.58 -0.99 -54.76
C THR A 266 -0.85 0.45 -54.32
N CYS A 267 -0.06 1.37 -54.88
CA CYS A 267 0.01 2.78 -54.50
C CYS A 267 0.48 3.64 -55.68
N PRO A 268 0.30 4.97 -55.66
CA PRO A 268 0.59 5.85 -56.79
C PRO A 268 1.99 5.71 -57.41
N ARG A 269 3.02 5.49 -56.58
CA ARG A 269 4.43 5.40 -57.02
C ARG A 269 5.15 4.10 -56.65
N CYS A 270 4.40 3.01 -56.49
CA CYS A 270 4.90 1.70 -56.02
C CYS A 270 6.05 1.06 -56.82
N SER A 271 6.37 1.58 -58.00
CA SER A 271 7.51 1.13 -58.82
C SER A 271 8.85 1.80 -58.45
N GLN A 272 8.87 2.75 -57.50
CA GLN A 272 10.09 3.44 -57.08
C GLN A 272 10.86 2.67 -55.98
N SER A 273 12.18 2.77 -56.00
CA SER A 273 13.08 2.09 -55.04
C SER A 273 12.96 2.58 -53.58
N ALA A 274 12.28 3.70 -53.33
CA ALA A 274 11.95 4.18 -51.99
C ALA A 274 10.72 3.49 -51.37
N VAL A 275 9.96 2.71 -52.15
CA VAL A 275 8.76 1.99 -51.70
C VAL A 275 9.11 0.54 -51.37
N ILE A 276 9.25 0.24 -50.09
CA ILE A 276 9.62 -1.10 -49.60
C ILE A 276 8.35 -1.91 -49.33
N HIS A 277 8.02 -2.80 -50.26
CA HIS A 277 6.98 -3.81 -50.05
C HIS A 277 7.47 -4.93 -49.12
N ARG A 278 6.69 -5.30 -48.11
CA ARG A 278 6.93 -6.47 -47.25
C ARG A 278 5.69 -7.35 -47.20
N LYS A 279 5.84 -8.65 -47.47
CA LYS A 279 4.78 -9.65 -47.29
C LYS A 279 5.14 -10.55 -46.11
N ALA A 280 4.22 -10.68 -45.15
CA ALA A 280 4.42 -11.47 -43.93
C ALA A 280 3.18 -12.33 -43.66
N THR A 281 3.39 -13.59 -43.28
CA THR A 281 2.29 -14.56 -43.14
C THR A 281 2.34 -15.27 -41.79
N GLN A 282 1.64 -14.70 -40.81
CA GLN A 282 1.49 -15.23 -39.46
C GLN A 282 0.43 -16.35 -39.46
N ASN A 283 0.04 -16.87 -38.29
CA ASN A 283 -0.86 -18.04 -38.21
C ASN A 283 -2.35 -17.68 -38.30
N ASP A 284 -2.71 -16.49 -37.83
CA ASP A 284 -4.05 -15.91 -37.82
C ASP A 284 -4.27 -14.86 -38.93
N ARG A 285 -3.18 -14.37 -39.56
CA ARG A 285 -3.22 -13.26 -40.52
C ARG A 285 -2.15 -13.31 -41.60
N ILE A 286 -2.49 -12.73 -42.75
CA ILE A 286 -1.59 -12.42 -43.87
C ILE A 286 -1.51 -10.90 -43.99
N ILE A 287 -0.30 -10.37 -44.17
CA ILE A 287 -0.02 -8.94 -44.21
C ILE A 287 0.76 -8.63 -45.49
N HIS A 288 0.36 -7.56 -46.18
CA HIS A 288 1.18 -6.90 -47.20
C HIS A 288 1.33 -5.43 -46.79
N SER A 289 2.52 -5.09 -46.30
CA SER A 289 2.92 -3.74 -45.92
C SER A 289 3.55 -3.01 -47.10
N ILE A 290 3.28 -1.72 -47.21
CA ILE A 290 4.12 -0.76 -47.92
C ILE A 290 4.76 0.16 -46.88
N ASN A 291 6.09 0.30 -46.96
CA ASN A 291 6.84 1.29 -46.21
C ASN A 291 7.44 2.31 -47.20
N ILE A 292 7.18 3.61 -47.00
CA ILE A 292 7.75 4.71 -47.79
C ILE A 292 8.52 5.61 -46.82
N ASP A 293 9.80 5.82 -47.09
CA ASP A 293 10.67 6.68 -46.29
C ASP A 293 11.82 7.24 -47.16
N PRO A 294 11.93 8.57 -47.36
CA PRO A 294 10.99 9.62 -46.95
C PRO A 294 9.79 9.73 -47.90
N LEU A 295 8.64 10.13 -47.37
CA LEU A 295 7.43 10.52 -48.13
C LEU A 295 7.64 11.78 -48.98
N SER A 296 6.97 11.83 -50.13
CA SER A 296 6.82 13.03 -50.98
C SER A 296 5.34 13.35 -51.26
N SER A 297 5.05 14.57 -51.70
CA SER A 297 3.69 14.99 -52.09
C SER A 297 3.18 14.29 -53.36
N GLU A 298 4.02 13.56 -54.08
CA GLU A 298 3.61 12.72 -55.21
C GLU A 298 3.15 11.31 -54.75
N ASP A 299 3.30 10.98 -53.47
CA ASP A 299 2.83 9.72 -52.89
C ASP A 299 1.37 9.80 -52.39
N SER A 300 0.73 10.97 -52.51
CA SER A 300 -0.72 11.15 -52.30
C SER A 300 -1.55 10.43 -53.37
N GLY A 301 -2.67 9.82 -52.96
CA GLY A 301 -3.67 9.22 -53.86
C GLY A 301 -4.31 7.95 -53.31
N VAL A 302 -4.93 7.17 -54.21
CA VAL A 302 -5.64 5.92 -53.86
C VAL A 302 -4.65 4.76 -53.65
N TYR A 303 -4.54 4.27 -52.43
CA TYR A 303 -3.85 3.02 -52.12
C TYR A 303 -4.87 1.88 -52.22
N THR A 304 -4.59 0.88 -53.06
CA THR A 304 -5.54 -0.18 -53.39
C THR A 304 -4.99 -1.53 -52.94
N CYS A 305 -5.73 -2.27 -52.12
CA CYS A 305 -5.39 -3.65 -51.78
C CYS A 305 -6.40 -4.64 -52.32
N SER A 306 -5.92 -5.62 -53.08
CA SER A 306 -6.70 -6.73 -53.60
C SER A 306 -6.27 -8.06 -52.96
N TRP A 307 -7.25 -8.82 -52.48
CA TRP A 307 -7.07 -10.18 -51.98
C TRP A 307 -7.58 -11.21 -53.01
N TYR A 308 -6.73 -12.19 -53.31
CA TYR A 308 -7.01 -13.32 -54.19
C TYR A 308 -6.99 -14.64 -53.40
N PHE A 309 -7.82 -15.59 -53.81
CA PHE A 309 -7.82 -16.98 -53.34
C PHE A 309 -7.75 -17.92 -54.56
N ASP A 310 -6.78 -18.84 -54.59
CA ASP A 310 -6.44 -19.68 -55.75
C ASP A 310 -6.28 -18.87 -57.05
N SER A 311 -5.61 -17.71 -56.95
CA SER A 311 -5.43 -16.72 -58.02
C SER A 311 -6.72 -16.04 -58.53
N VAL A 312 -7.90 -16.40 -58.01
CA VAL A 312 -9.17 -15.72 -58.30
C VAL A 312 -9.31 -14.50 -57.38
N LEU A 313 -9.58 -13.31 -57.95
CA LEU A 313 -9.83 -12.09 -57.18
C LEU A 313 -11.08 -12.29 -56.31
N ASN A 314 -10.95 -12.01 -55.01
CA ASN A 314 -12.03 -12.20 -54.04
C ASN A 314 -12.61 -10.89 -53.51
N GLN A 315 -11.76 -9.94 -53.10
CA GLN A 315 -12.18 -8.64 -52.61
C GLN A 315 -11.09 -7.60 -52.86
N THR A 316 -11.50 -6.34 -53.09
CA THR A 316 -10.61 -5.17 -53.15
C THR A 316 -11.10 -4.12 -52.16
N ILE A 317 -10.16 -3.45 -51.50
CA ILE A 317 -10.39 -2.29 -50.63
C ILE A 317 -9.47 -1.14 -51.06
N THR A 318 -9.92 0.09 -50.87
CA THR A 318 -9.19 1.31 -51.23
C THR A 318 -9.12 2.25 -50.03
N LYS A 319 -7.97 2.90 -49.83
CA LYS A 319 -7.78 3.99 -48.87
C LYS A 319 -7.15 5.15 -49.61
N ASP A 320 -7.84 6.29 -49.65
CA ASP A 320 -7.22 7.55 -50.04
C ASP A 320 -6.24 7.98 -48.95
N VAL A 321 -5.04 8.33 -49.37
CA VAL A 321 -3.94 8.77 -48.51
C VAL A 321 -3.49 10.12 -49.04
N ASP A 322 -3.68 11.18 -48.26
CA ASP A 322 -3.10 12.49 -48.59
C ASP A 322 -1.89 12.78 -47.71
N VAL A 323 -0.73 12.86 -48.37
CA VAL A 323 0.58 13.15 -47.79
C VAL A 323 0.70 14.66 -47.61
N SER A 324 0.41 15.13 -46.40
CA SER A 324 0.34 16.55 -46.13
C SER A 324 1.70 17.24 -46.40
N PRO A 325 1.75 18.42 -47.06
CA PRO A 325 3.00 19.14 -47.30
C PRO A 325 3.83 19.48 -46.05
N LYS A 326 3.22 19.48 -44.85
CA LYS A 326 3.86 19.78 -43.55
C LYS A 326 3.19 18.98 -42.43
N LYS A 327 3.88 18.76 -41.30
CA LYS A 327 3.25 18.23 -40.07
C LYS A 327 2.19 19.22 -39.53
N GLY A 328 1.13 18.69 -38.93
CA GLY A 328 0.00 19.45 -38.39
C GLY A 328 0.40 20.53 -37.36
N GLN A 329 -0.36 21.62 -37.32
CA GLN A 329 -0.02 22.85 -36.59
C GLN A 329 -1.27 23.59 -36.07
N ILE A 330 -1.14 24.26 -34.91
CA ILE A 330 -2.12 25.21 -34.37
C ILE A 330 -1.42 26.56 -34.07
N LYS A 331 -1.95 27.66 -34.60
CA LYS A 331 -1.56 29.05 -34.28
C LYS A 331 -2.76 29.86 -33.81
N VAL A 332 -2.59 30.63 -32.73
CA VAL A 332 -3.54 31.69 -32.35
C VAL A 332 -3.32 32.91 -33.26
N LEU A 333 -4.35 33.32 -33.99
CA LEU A 333 -4.33 34.50 -34.86
C LEU A 333 -4.71 35.77 -34.08
N LYS A 334 -5.76 35.68 -33.27
CA LYS A 334 -6.34 36.78 -32.50
C LYS A 334 -7.04 36.21 -31.26
N ARG A 335 -7.17 37.01 -30.21
CA ARG A 335 -7.93 36.66 -29.00
C ARG A 335 -8.47 37.91 -28.33
N THR A 336 -9.47 37.74 -27.47
CA THR A 336 -9.88 38.76 -26.50
C THR A 336 -8.72 39.09 -25.52
N PRO A 337 -8.67 40.31 -24.94
CA PRO A 337 -7.56 40.74 -24.06
C PRO A 337 -7.33 39.77 -22.91
N GLN A 338 -6.06 39.49 -22.56
CA GLN A 338 -5.74 38.48 -21.52
C GLN A 338 -6.19 38.84 -20.11
N GLU A 339 -6.46 40.11 -19.82
CA GLU A 339 -7.11 40.51 -18.57
C GLU A 339 -8.42 41.23 -18.91
N VAL A 340 -9.53 40.71 -18.39
CA VAL A 340 -10.89 41.14 -18.72
C VAL A 340 -11.59 41.58 -17.43
N ASN A 341 -11.74 42.89 -17.27
CA ASN A 341 -12.43 43.50 -16.14
C ASN A 341 -13.87 43.84 -16.53
N VAL A 342 -14.86 43.28 -15.84
CA VAL A 342 -16.29 43.45 -16.14
C VAL A 342 -17.06 43.66 -14.84
N ARG A 343 -18.08 44.52 -14.84
CA ARG A 343 -18.95 44.69 -13.65
C ARG A 343 -19.90 43.50 -13.48
N GLU A 344 -20.18 43.18 -12.23
CA GLU A 344 -21.15 42.16 -11.82
C GLU A 344 -22.51 42.35 -12.50
N GLY A 345 -23.12 41.24 -12.95
CA GLY A 345 -24.37 41.21 -13.71
C GLY A 345 -24.25 41.45 -15.23
N ASN A 346 -23.12 41.95 -15.74
CA ASN A 346 -22.88 42.02 -17.18
C ASN A 346 -22.44 40.67 -17.76
N SER A 347 -22.59 40.51 -19.08
CA SER A 347 -22.05 39.34 -19.80
C SER A 347 -20.58 39.55 -20.22
N ILE A 348 -19.82 38.46 -20.26
CA ILE A 348 -18.40 38.42 -20.62
C ILE A 348 -18.23 37.51 -21.83
N ASN A 349 -17.62 38.03 -22.90
CA ASN A 349 -17.27 37.24 -24.08
C ASN A 349 -15.74 37.05 -24.11
N LEU A 350 -15.28 35.80 -23.99
CA LEU A 350 -13.90 35.43 -24.31
C LEU A 350 -13.90 34.71 -25.66
N SER A 351 -12.93 35.01 -26.53
CA SER A 351 -12.75 34.23 -27.76
C SER A 351 -11.30 34.17 -28.22
N ALA A 352 -10.97 33.08 -28.93
CA ALA A 352 -9.71 32.89 -29.62
C ALA A 352 -9.97 32.44 -31.06
N GLU A 353 -9.40 33.19 -31.99
CA GLU A 353 -9.40 32.90 -33.42
C GLU A 353 -8.10 32.18 -33.77
N LEU A 354 -8.23 31.03 -34.41
CA LEU A 354 -7.18 30.03 -34.58
C LEU A 354 -6.97 29.74 -36.07
N ALA A 355 -5.73 29.48 -36.46
CA ALA A 355 -5.40 28.75 -37.67
C ALA A 355 -4.99 27.32 -37.28
N VAL A 356 -5.56 26.34 -37.96
CA VAL A 356 -5.31 24.91 -37.81
C VAL A 356 -4.94 24.31 -39.16
N PHE A 357 -3.96 23.40 -39.18
CA PHE A 357 -3.48 22.73 -40.39
C PHE A 357 -3.22 21.24 -40.09
N PRO A 358 -3.57 20.30 -41.00
CA PRO A 358 -4.25 20.50 -42.29
C PRO A 358 -5.70 21.00 -42.15
N ASN A 359 -6.23 21.64 -43.20
CA ASN A 359 -7.52 22.33 -43.17
C ASN A 359 -8.71 21.36 -43.05
N ASP A 360 -8.53 20.14 -43.56
CA ASP A 360 -9.59 19.17 -43.88
C ASP A 360 -9.90 18.19 -42.74
N PHE A 361 -9.23 18.34 -41.59
CA PHE A 361 -9.33 17.40 -40.48
C PHE A 361 -10.70 17.43 -39.79
N PRO A 362 -11.28 16.28 -39.39
CA PRO A 362 -12.64 16.17 -38.81
C PRO A 362 -12.73 16.64 -37.33
N GLY A 363 -12.33 17.88 -37.08
CA GLY A 363 -12.42 18.54 -35.78
C GLY A 363 -11.14 18.43 -34.93
N PHE A 364 -10.79 19.53 -34.26
CA PHE A 364 -9.89 19.54 -33.12
C PHE A 364 -10.71 19.43 -31.83
N ASN A 365 -10.12 18.92 -30.75
CA ASN A 365 -10.77 18.95 -29.44
C ASN A 365 -10.60 20.32 -28.79
N ALA A 366 -11.66 20.87 -28.21
CA ALA A 366 -11.67 22.17 -27.55
C ALA A 366 -12.22 22.05 -26.13
N LYS A 367 -11.36 22.23 -25.13
CA LYS A 367 -11.70 22.09 -23.71
C LYS A 367 -11.57 23.44 -22.99
N TRP A 368 -12.66 23.89 -22.37
CA TRP A 368 -12.69 25.07 -21.50
C TRP A 368 -12.67 24.67 -20.02
N ILE A 369 -11.85 25.33 -19.21
CA ILE A 369 -11.80 25.19 -17.74
C ILE A 369 -11.67 26.56 -17.06
N ARG A 370 -12.15 26.72 -15.81
CA ARG A 370 -11.80 27.85 -14.93
C ARG A 370 -10.90 27.35 -13.79
N LYS A 371 -9.81 28.07 -13.53
CA LYS A 371 -8.95 27.91 -12.36
C LYS A 371 -9.21 29.08 -11.39
N SER A 372 -9.50 28.80 -10.12
CA SER A 372 -9.72 29.83 -9.08
C SER A 372 -9.29 29.34 -7.69
N ILE A 373 -8.87 30.27 -6.83
CA ILE A 373 -8.46 29.96 -5.44
C ILE A 373 -9.59 30.43 -4.50
N LYS A 374 -10.19 29.49 -3.77
CA LYS A 374 -11.30 29.73 -2.83
C LYS A 374 -10.84 29.49 -1.37
N PRO A 375 -10.67 30.55 -0.55
CA PRO A 375 -10.20 30.39 0.82
C PRO A 375 -11.18 29.54 1.67
N PRO A 376 -10.70 28.78 2.67
CA PRO A 376 -9.31 28.67 3.12
C PRO A 376 -8.45 27.67 2.32
N LYS A 377 -8.94 27.12 1.20
CA LYS A 377 -8.14 26.22 0.36
C LYS A 377 -7.07 27.03 -0.38
N THR A 378 -5.80 26.68 -0.18
CA THR A 378 -4.64 27.28 -0.85
C THR A 378 -4.32 26.64 -2.22
N VAL A 379 -5.17 25.72 -2.67
CA VAL A 379 -5.06 24.98 -3.93
C VAL A 379 -5.94 25.62 -5.00
N ASN A 380 -5.50 25.59 -6.26
CA ASN A 380 -6.33 25.99 -7.40
C ASN A 380 -7.49 25.01 -7.57
N GLU A 381 -8.71 25.42 -7.27
CA GLU A 381 -9.91 24.70 -7.70
C GLU A 381 -10.03 24.82 -9.22
N THR A 382 -10.25 23.70 -9.90
CA THR A 382 -10.38 23.63 -11.37
C THR A 382 -11.74 23.10 -11.75
N GLU A 383 -12.53 23.92 -12.43
CA GLU A 383 -13.87 23.60 -12.92
C GLU A 383 -13.82 23.34 -14.43
N ASN A 384 -14.40 22.23 -14.90
CA ASN A 384 -14.57 21.99 -16.33
C ASN A 384 -15.82 22.74 -16.81
N LEU A 385 -15.67 23.65 -17.77
CA LEU A 385 -16.76 24.49 -18.25
C LEU A 385 -17.48 23.79 -19.42
N VAL A 386 -18.80 23.80 -19.36
CA VAL A 386 -19.70 23.26 -20.40
C VAL A 386 -20.73 24.34 -20.78
N SER A 387 -21.50 24.13 -21.85
CA SER A 387 -22.65 25.01 -22.13
C SER A 387 -23.80 24.69 -21.17
N ASP A 388 -24.17 25.66 -20.34
CA ASP A 388 -25.18 25.58 -19.30
C ASP A 388 -26.09 26.85 -19.30
N ASN A 389 -26.70 27.20 -18.16
CA ASN A 389 -27.53 28.40 -18.04
C ASN A 389 -26.69 29.69 -18.05
N ASP A 390 -25.51 29.68 -17.44
CA ASP A 390 -24.64 30.83 -17.21
C ASP A 390 -23.51 30.89 -18.26
N HIS A 391 -23.03 29.75 -18.75
CA HIS A 391 -22.00 29.61 -19.77
C HIS A 391 -22.60 29.18 -21.12
N VAL A 392 -22.21 29.84 -22.22
CA VAL A 392 -22.50 29.37 -23.59
C VAL A 392 -21.20 29.30 -24.38
N ILE A 393 -20.77 28.07 -24.66
CA ILE A 393 -19.59 27.77 -25.48
C ILE A 393 -20.05 27.55 -26.93
N SER A 394 -19.31 28.11 -27.88
CA SER A 394 -19.57 27.97 -29.32
C SER A 394 -18.27 27.94 -30.12
N SER A 395 -18.13 26.95 -31.00
CA SER A 395 -17.08 26.87 -32.02
C SER A 395 -17.62 27.33 -33.37
N GLU A 396 -16.95 28.29 -34.02
CA GLU A 396 -17.38 28.93 -35.25
C GLU A 396 -16.28 28.81 -36.33
N LYS A 397 -16.48 27.96 -37.34
CA LYS A 397 -15.57 27.91 -38.51
C LYS A 397 -15.75 29.19 -39.33
N ILE A 398 -14.67 29.92 -39.57
CA ILE A 398 -14.67 31.16 -40.36
C ILE A 398 -14.33 30.84 -41.82
N ASP A 399 -13.16 30.26 -42.06
CA ASP A 399 -12.63 29.90 -43.39
C ASP A 399 -12.02 28.49 -43.34
N GLU A 400 -11.52 28.00 -44.48
CA GLU A 400 -10.67 26.80 -44.52
C GLU A 400 -9.49 26.93 -43.54
N GLY A 401 -9.36 25.97 -42.62
CA GLY A 401 -8.32 26.00 -41.58
C GLY A 401 -8.44 27.12 -40.54
N ARG A 402 -9.52 27.91 -40.50
CA ARG A 402 -9.69 29.03 -39.53
C ARG A 402 -10.95 28.88 -38.68
N VAL A 403 -10.79 28.84 -37.36
CA VAL A 403 -11.89 28.57 -36.41
C VAL A 403 -11.80 29.49 -35.18
N ASN A 404 -12.95 29.94 -34.70
CA ASN A 404 -13.11 30.88 -33.59
C ASN A 404 -13.81 30.18 -32.41
N GLU A 405 -13.03 29.85 -31.39
CA GLU A 405 -13.53 29.32 -30.12
C GLU A 405 -14.01 30.46 -29.23
N ARG A 406 -15.20 30.34 -28.66
CA ARG A 406 -15.82 31.39 -27.84
C ARG A 406 -16.56 30.82 -26.64
N ILE A 407 -16.42 31.47 -25.49
CA ILE A 407 -17.31 31.29 -24.33
C ILE A 407 -17.95 32.63 -23.96
N THR A 408 -19.26 32.58 -23.72
CA THR A 408 -20.09 33.69 -23.25
C THR A 408 -20.55 33.37 -21.84
N ILE A 409 -20.06 34.13 -20.85
CA ILE A 409 -20.55 34.08 -19.46
C ILE A 409 -21.69 35.10 -19.37
N LYS A 410 -22.88 34.70 -18.94
CA LYS A 410 -24.05 35.57 -18.71
C LYS A 410 -24.07 35.99 -17.24
N ASN A 411 -24.63 37.17 -16.96
CA ASN A 411 -24.94 37.63 -15.59
C ASN A 411 -23.77 37.42 -14.60
N ALA A 412 -22.56 37.80 -14.99
CA ALA A 412 -21.35 37.35 -14.31
C ALA A 412 -21.34 37.78 -12.83
N ALA A 413 -21.18 36.81 -11.92
CA ALA A 413 -21.05 37.03 -10.49
C ALA A 413 -19.59 37.19 -10.08
N THR A 414 -19.31 37.90 -8.97
CA THR A 414 -17.93 38.11 -8.48
C THR A 414 -17.16 36.80 -8.26
N GLU A 415 -17.83 35.74 -7.83
CA GLU A 415 -17.25 34.40 -7.62
C GLU A 415 -16.91 33.63 -8.91
N MET A 416 -17.39 34.08 -10.08
CA MET A 416 -16.99 33.54 -11.38
C MET A 416 -15.61 34.04 -11.83
N SER A 417 -14.97 34.94 -11.05
CA SER A 417 -13.62 35.43 -11.36
C SER A 417 -12.57 34.33 -11.24
N GLY A 418 -11.65 34.28 -12.21
CA GLY A 418 -10.75 33.15 -12.37
C GLY A 418 -9.82 33.30 -13.57
N ILE A 419 -8.88 32.35 -13.69
CA ILE A 419 -8.13 32.15 -14.93
C ILE A 419 -8.93 31.16 -15.77
N TYR A 420 -9.63 31.67 -16.78
CA TYR A 420 -10.30 30.88 -17.80
C TYR A 420 -9.27 30.38 -18.81
N VAL A 421 -9.33 29.10 -19.14
CA VAL A 421 -8.35 28.43 -19.99
C VAL A 421 -9.05 27.63 -21.07
N LEU A 422 -8.66 27.88 -22.32
CA LEU A 422 -9.00 27.06 -23.48
C LEU A 422 -7.78 26.20 -23.84
N THR A 423 -7.96 24.89 -23.88
CA THR A 423 -7.01 23.93 -24.46
C THR A 423 -7.56 23.42 -25.80
N ILE A 424 -6.72 23.41 -26.82
CA ILE A 424 -7.01 23.00 -28.20
C ILE A 424 -6.05 21.86 -28.56
N GLU A 425 -6.58 20.73 -29.02
CA GLU A 425 -5.80 19.53 -29.32
C GLU A 425 -6.08 19.07 -30.76
N LEU A 426 -5.02 18.92 -31.56
CA LEU A 426 -5.07 18.49 -32.97
C LEU A 426 -3.84 17.62 -33.27
N LEU A 427 -4.06 16.31 -33.45
CA LEU A 427 -2.98 15.31 -33.54
C LEU A 427 -2.01 15.50 -32.35
N ASP A 428 -0.71 15.38 -32.57
CA ASP A 428 0.34 15.61 -31.56
C ASP A 428 0.41 17.06 -31.02
N THR A 429 -0.37 18.01 -31.56
CA THR A 429 -0.24 19.43 -31.20
C THR A 429 -1.31 19.89 -30.21
N VAL A 430 -0.86 20.42 -29.08
CA VAL A 430 -1.70 21.03 -28.05
C VAL A 430 -1.37 22.52 -27.93
N ARG A 431 -2.41 23.36 -27.83
CA ARG A 431 -2.28 24.79 -27.55
C ARG A 431 -3.23 25.24 -26.46
N THR A 432 -2.71 26.04 -25.54
CA THR A 432 -3.43 26.53 -24.37
C THR A 432 -3.47 28.06 -24.37
N ILE A 433 -4.62 28.64 -24.05
CA ILE A 433 -4.86 30.09 -24.05
C ILE A 433 -5.53 30.46 -22.73
N GLU A 434 -4.90 31.36 -21.97
CA GLU A 434 -5.39 31.78 -20.65
C GLU A 434 -5.84 33.26 -20.64
N TRP A 435 -6.97 33.49 -19.97
CA TRP A 435 -7.57 34.79 -19.68
C TRP A 435 -7.84 34.95 -18.18
N LYS A 436 -7.32 36.01 -17.57
CA LYS A 436 -7.68 36.43 -16.22
C LYS A 436 -8.96 37.25 -16.27
N VAL A 437 -10.04 36.71 -15.70
CA VAL A 437 -11.35 37.37 -15.62
C VAL A 437 -11.55 37.93 -14.20
N ASN A 438 -11.78 39.24 -14.13
CA ASN A 438 -11.99 39.99 -12.90
C ASN A 438 -13.42 40.56 -12.92
N VAL A 439 -14.35 39.94 -12.19
CA VAL A 439 -15.74 40.40 -12.09
C VAL A 439 -15.90 41.32 -10.88
N GLN A 440 -16.19 42.59 -11.16
CA GLN A 440 -16.20 43.68 -10.18
C GLN A 440 -17.58 43.87 -9.55
N ASN A 441 -17.76 43.47 -8.29
CA ASN A 441 -18.93 43.83 -7.49
C ASN A 441 -19.00 45.32 -7.20
N GLU A 442 -20.21 45.89 -7.15
CA GLU A 442 -20.42 47.24 -6.59
C GLU A 442 -20.70 47.25 -5.08
N ARG A 443 -21.04 46.09 -4.50
CA ARG A 443 -21.25 45.86 -3.06
C ARG A 443 -20.29 44.79 -2.56
N ILE A 444 -19.43 45.13 -1.61
CA ILE A 444 -18.54 44.16 -0.96
C ILE A 444 -19.30 43.37 0.12
N SER A 445 -18.92 42.11 0.32
CA SER A 445 -19.51 41.21 1.31
C SER A 445 -18.45 40.70 2.27
N ALA A 446 -18.66 40.83 3.58
CA ALA A 446 -17.77 40.30 4.62
C ALA A 446 -18.46 39.16 5.37
N ARG A 447 -17.72 38.10 5.73
CA ARG A 447 -18.22 36.96 6.52
C ARG A 447 -17.20 36.42 7.54
N ILE A 448 -17.71 35.68 8.53
CA ILE A 448 -16.97 35.02 9.61
C ILE A 448 -17.30 33.52 9.64
N ASP A 449 -16.42 32.71 9.04
CA ASP A 449 -16.52 31.24 9.10
C ASP A 449 -15.73 30.72 10.32
N ILE A 450 -16.37 30.00 11.25
CA ILE A 450 -15.73 29.38 12.42
C ILE A 450 -15.57 27.87 12.16
N MET A 451 -14.36 27.33 12.31
CA MET A 451 -14.02 25.93 12.04
C MET A 451 -13.18 25.33 13.18
N ALA A 452 -13.06 24.00 13.23
CA ALA A 452 -12.02 23.34 14.03
C ALA A 452 -10.67 23.37 13.29
N PRO A 453 -9.52 23.42 13.99
CA PRO A 453 -8.19 23.48 13.36
C PRO A 453 -7.86 22.37 12.35
N ASN A 454 -8.57 21.23 12.44
CA ASN A 454 -8.39 20.05 11.58
C ASN A 454 -9.67 19.67 10.80
N SER A 455 -10.66 20.57 10.66
CA SER A 455 -11.92 20.28 9.97
C SER A 455 -12.39 21.42 9.08
N TRP A 456 -12.85 21.07 7.88
CA TRP A 456 -13.47 22.01 6.94
C TRP A 456 -14.96 22.25 7.21
N VAL A 457 -15.52 21.61 8.26
CA VAL A 457 -16.90 21.84 8.69
C VAL A 457 -16.98 23.17 9.43
N VAL A 458 -17.79 24.10 8.90
CA VAL A 458 -18.14 25.34 9.59
C VAL A 458 -19.08 25.01 10.75
N PHE A 459 -18.74 25.46 11.95
CA PHE A 459 -19.62 25.44 13.10
C PHE A 459 -20.50 26.69 13.10
N ASP A 460 -21.82 26.50 13.00
CA ASP A 460 -22.80 27.56 13.25
C ASP A 460 -23.46 27.42 14.62
N GLN A 461 -22.65 27.06 15.62
CA GLN A 461 -23.05 27.03 17.03
C GLN A 461 -22.55 28.29 17.75
N GLN A 462 -23.30 28.71 18.77
CA GLN A 462 -22.97 29.90 19.57
C GLN A 462 -22.06 29.59 20.76
N TYR A 463 -22.11 28.36 21.29
CA TYR A 463 -21.42 27.94 22.52
C TYR A 463 -20.26 26.99 22.23
N TYR A 464 -19.14 27.19 22.93
CA TYR A 464 -17.92 26.40 22.77
C TYR A 464 -17.29 26.13 24.14
N GLN A 465 -16.69 24.95 24.31
CA GLN A 465 -16.08 24.59 25.59
C GLN A 465 -14.82 25.44 25.86
N ILE A 466 -14.57 25.83 27.11
CA ILE A 466 -13.32 26.51 27.49
C ILE A 466 -12.13 25.60 27.15
N GLY A 467 -11.11 26.18 26.52
CA GLY A 467 -9.97 25.46 25.93
C GLY A 467 -10.20 24.95 24.51
N THR A 468 -11.41 25.07 23.93
CA THR A 468 -11.65 24.70 22.52
C THR A 468 -10.79 25.55 21.59
N PRO A 469 -9.92 24.96 20.75
CA PRO A 469 -9.22 25.70 19.73
C PRO A 469 -10.16 25.97 18.54
N LEU A 470 -10.23 27.22 18.11
CA LEU A 470 -11.02 27.68 16.95
C LEU A 470 -10.09 28.20 15.85
N HIS A 471 -10.47 27.89 14.62
CA HIS A 471 -9.88 28.41 13.40
C HIS A 471 -10.93 29.33 12.77
N VAL A 472 -10.74 30.65 12.85
CA VAL A 472 -11.78 31.61 12.43
C VAL A 472 -11.32 32.41 11.21
N ASN A 473 -12.06 32.30 10.12
CA ASN A 473 -11.78 33.00 8.87
C ASN A 473 -12.64 34.27 8.80
N CYS A 474 -12.00 35.44 8.85
CA CYS A 474 -12.59 36.70 8.38
C CYS A 474 -12.32 36.80 6.88
N LEU A 475 -13.36 36.80 6.03
CA LEU A 475 -13.25 36.80 4.57
C LEU A 475 -14.10 37.90 3.96
N VAL A 476 -13.55 38.61 2.96
CA VAL A 476 -14.25 39.66 2.23
C VAL A 476 -14.21 39.39 0.72
N THR A 477 -15.39 39.24 0.12
CA THR A 477 -15.62 39.06 -1.32
C THR A 477 -15.56 40.43 -2.01
N ALA A 478 -14.49 40.69 -2.78
CA ALA A 478 -14.23 41.99 -3.39
C ALA A 478 -13.25 41.91 -4.57
N ILE A 479 -13.66 42.42 -5.73
CA ILE A 479 -12.75 42.71 -6.87
C ILE A 479 -12.99 44.16 -7.36
N PRO A 480 -11.94 45.03 -7.38
CA PRO A 480 -10.63 44.86 -6.76
C PRO A 480 -10.74 44.50 -5.26
N SER A 481 -9.67 43.93 -4.71
CA SER A 481 -9.64 43.49 -3.30
C SER A 481 -9.93 44.65 -2.34
N ALA A 482 -10.71 44.37 -1.31
CA ALA A 482 -10.97 45.31 -0.22
C ALA A 482 -9.83 45.27 0.80
N THR A 483 -9.60 46.38 1.50
CA THR A 483 -8.84 46.37 2.76
C THR A 483 -9.68 45.63 3.78
N VAL A 484 -9.10 44.63 4.46
CA VAL A 484 -9.80 43.84 5.49
C VAL A 484 -9.25 44.18 6.86
N THR A 485 -10.13 44.36 7.84
CA THR A 485 -9.81 44.52 9.26
C THR A 485 -10.56 43.45 10.07
N PHE A 486 -9.87 42.82 11.02
CA PHE A 486 -10.43 41.77 11.87
C PHE A 486 -10.27 42.16 13.33
N MET A 487 -11.40 42.42 13.98
CA MET A 487 -11.51 42.99 15.32
C MET A 487 -12.20 42.04 16.29
N ARG A 488 -11.94 42.24 17.57
CA ARG A 488 -12.60 41.57 18.70
C ARG A 488 -13.00 42.55 19.80
N ARG A 489 -13.96 42.15 20.63
CA ARG A 489 -14.28 42.78 21.92
C ARG A 489 -14.90 41.74 22.87
N ARG A 490 -15.04 42.07 24.15
CA ARG A 490 -15.89 41.29 25.07
C ARG A 490 -17.36 41.62 24.80
N PRO A 491 -18.28 40.64 24.71
CA PRO A 491 -19.71 40.87 24.53
C PRO A 491 -20.29 41.83 25.58
N LEU A 492 -21.29 42.62 25.18
CA LEU A 492 -22.00 43.59 26.02
C LEU A 492 -21.14 44.70 26.66
N SER A 493 -19.83 44.72 26.42
CA SER A 493 -18.94 45.79 26.89
C SER A 493 -19.15 47.08 26.09
N ALA A 494 -19.12 48.22 26.78
CA ALA A 494 -19.03 49.55 26.16
C ALA A 494 -17.61 49.90 25.67
N ALA A 495 -16.65 48.99 25.80
CA ALA A 495 -15.30 49.15 25.26
C ALA A 495 -15.30 49.23 23.72
N PRO A 496 -14.35 49.95 23.10
CA PRO A 496 -14.17 49.96 21.66
C PRO A 496 -13.80 48.56 21.13
N TRP A 497 -14.02 48.35 19.83
CA TRP A 497 -13.42 47.24 19.10
C TRP A 497 -11.89 47.35 19.14
N ILE A 498 -11.22 46.20 19.24
CA ILE A 498 -9.75 46.09 19.28
C ILE A 498 -9.33 45.21 18.11
N ASP A 499 -8.40 45.68 17.28
CA ASP A 499 -7.81 44.86 16.22
C ASP A 499 -7.12 43.62 16.79
N ILE A 500 -7.19 42.51 16.07
CA ILE A 500 -6.44 41.30 16.39
C ILE A 500 -4.97 41.51 15.97
N ASP A 501 -4.02 41.03 16.77
CA ASP A 501 -2.58 41.23 16.51
C ASP A 501 -2.20 40.64 15.14
N PRO A 502 -1.61 41.44 14.22
CA PRO A 502 -1.16 40.95 12.92
C PRO A 502 -0.18 39.77 12.97
N ALA A 503 0.50 39.53 14.11
CA ALA A 503 1.35 38.36 14.33
C ALA A 503 0.56 37.06 14.66
N GLU A 504 -0.70 37.17 15.09
CA GLU A 504 -1.62 36.05 15.30
C GLU A 504 -2.47 35.72 14.06
N LEU A 505 -2.48 36.61 13.06
CA LEU A 505 -3.25 36.47 11.83
C LEU A 505 -2.44 35.79 10.71
N VAL A 506 -3.09 34.91 9.95
CA VAL A 506 -2.55 34.37 8.69
C VAL A 506 -3.37 34.93 7.52
N GLU A 507 -2.72 35.69 6.66
CA GLU A 507 -3.34 36.34 5.50
C GLU A 507 -3.83 35.30 4.46
N LEU A 508 -5.08 35.44 4.04
CA LEU A 508 -5.72 34.63 2.99
C LEU A 508 -5.91 35.46 1.71
N LYS A 509 -5.38 34.94 0.60
CA LYS A 509 -5.46 35.52 -0.74
C LYS A 509 -6.07 34.51 -1.72
N GLY A 510 -7.39 34.58 -1.89
CA GLY A 510 -8.12 33.90 -2.96
C GLY A 510 -8.19 34.76 -4.22
N THR A 511 -8.93 34.29 -5.22
CA THR A 511 -9.10 35.01 -6.50
C THR A 511 -10.06 36.19 -6.39
N TYR A 512 -11.15 36.02 -5.65
CA TYR A 512 -12.21 37.02 -5.45
C TYR A 512 -12.53 37.29 -3.96
N GLU A 513 -11.84 36.58 -3.06
CA GLU A 513 -11.96 36.68 -1.61
C GLU A 513 -10.58 36.91 -0.98
N SER A 514 -10.49 37.88 -0.08
CA SER A 514 -9.29 38.19 0.70
C SER A 514 -9.64 38.34 2.17
N GLY A 515 -8.71 38.05 3.09
CA GLY A 515 -8.95 38.22 4.51
C GLY A 515 -7.90 37.55 5.39
N TYR A 516 -8.30 37.05 6.56
CA TYR A 516 -7.40 36.48 7.57
C TYR A 516 -7.98 35.28 8.30
N ILE A 517 -7.13 34.31 8.62
CA ILE A 517 -7.35 33.32 9.67
C ILE A 517 -6.88 33.91 11.01
N TRP A 518 -7.69 33.80 12.05
CA TRP A 518 -7.23 33.85 13.44
C TRP A 518 -7.35 32.46 14.08
N ASN A 519 -6.24 31.90 14.56
CA ASN A 519 -6.24 30.68 15.35
C ASN A 519 -6.23 31.07 16.84
N THR A 520 -7.28 30.71 17.58
CA THR A 520 -7.48 31.15 18.96
C THR A 520 -8.00 30.01 19.83
N THR A 521 -7.99 30.18 21.15
CA THR A 521 -8.63 29.25 22.10
C THR A 521 -9.72 29.98 22.85
N VAL A 522 -10.91 29.38 22.96
CA VAL A 522 -12.00 29.92 23.78
C VAL A 522 -11.56 29.92 25.24
N GLN A 523 -11.58 31.09 25.87
CA GLN A 523 -11.24 31.27 27.29
C GLN A 523 -12.38 32.05 27.96
N ASP A 524 -12.63 33.26 27.46
CA ASP A 524 -13.77 34.09 27.81
C ASP A 524 -14.75 34.23 26.63
N ASP A 525 -15.93 34.77 26.93
CA ASP A 525 -16.90 35.29 25.99
C ASP A 525 -16.33 36.35 25.01
N LEU A 526 -16.70 36.25 23.73
CA LEU A 526 -16.07 36.96 22.61
C LEU A 526 -17.08 37.42 21.55
N ASP A 527 -17.08 38.71 21.23
CA ASP A 527 -17.69 39.28 20.03
C ASP A 527 -16.58 39.49 18.98
N LEU A 528 -16.76 38.98 17.77
CA LEU A 528 -15.89 39.18 16.61
C LEU A 528 -16.53 40.11 15.59
N LYS A 529 -15.73 40.94 14.90
CA LYS A 529 -16.14 41.73 13.74
C LYS A 529 -15.13 41.57 12.61
N CYS A 530 -15.59 41.09 11.46
CA CYS A 530 -14.84 41.12 10.20
C CYS A 530 -15.39 42.28 9.38
N GLU A 531 -14.54 43.19 8.93
CA GLU A 531 -14.94 44.35 8.14
C GLU A 531 -14.05 44.49 6.90
N GLY A 532 -14.69 44.80 5.77
CA GLY A 532 -14.03 45.16 4.53
C GLY A 532 -14.31 46.62 4.19
N GLU A 533 -13.31 47.33 3.69
CA GLU A 533 -13.46 48.66 3.09
C GLU A 533 -12.88 48.69 1.66
N ARG A 534 -13.63 49.27 0.72
CA ARG A 534 -13.13 49.59 -0.62
C ARG A 534 -13.82 50.84 -1.15
N ASP A 535 -13.04 51.79 -1.67
CA ASP A 535 -13.54 53.05 -2.25
C ASP A 535 -14.49 53.84 -1.32
N GLY A 536 -14.25 53.79 0.01
CA GLY A 536 -15.10 54.40 1.04
C GLY A 536 -16.44 53.69 1.29
N LYS A 537 -16.69 52.53 0.66
CA LYS A 537 -17.79 51.62 0.99
C LYS A 537 -17.29 50.59 1.99
N THR A 538 -18.00 50.42 3.11
CA THR A 538 -17.73 49.36 4.09
C THR A 538 -18.80 48.26 4.06
N SER A 539 -18.42 47.08 4.53
CA SER A 539 -19.32 45.94 4.79
C SER A 539 -18.73 45.10 5.91
N PHE A 540 -19.55 44.60 6.84
CA PHE A 540 -19.07 43.86 7.99
C PHE A 540 -20.06 42.76 8.44
N GLU A 541 -19.51 41.70 9.04
CA GLU A 541 -20.27 40.74 9.84
C GLU A 541 -19.81 40.80 11.31
N VAL A 542 -20.71 40.51 12.24
CA VAL A 542 -20.41 40.33 13.66
C VAL A 542 -20.90 38.95 14.12
N LYS A 543 -19.99 38.12 14.64
CA LYS A 543 -20.30 36.77 15.14
C LYS A 543 -19.92 36.65 16.62
N ARG A 544 -20.79 36.02 17.42
CA ARG A 544 -20.61 35.88 18.88
C ARG A 544 -20.23 34.45 19.25
N VAL A 545 -19.13 34.31 19.97
CA VAL A 545 -18.62 33.08 20.56
C VAL A 545 -18.86 33.17 22.07
N ARG A 546 -19.64 32.24 22.62
CA ARG A 546 -19.84 32.08 24.07
C ARG A 546 -18.92 30.99 24.62
N ALA A 547 -18.28 31.27 25.74
CA ALA A 547 -17.52 30.29 26.51
C ALA A 547 -18.46 29.49 27.42
N SER A 548 -18.16 28.21 27.61
CA SER A 548 -18.87 27.34 28.55
C SER A 548 -17.93 26.27 29.11
N GLU A 549 -18.05 25.92 30.38
CA GLU A 549 -17.15 24.94 31.01
C GLU A 549 -17.50 23.49 30.63
N SER A 550 -18.75 23.23 30.22
CA SER A 550 -19.23 21.91 29.81
C SER A 550 -20.53 21.99 29.00
N GLU A 551 -20.87 20.93 28.27
CA GLU A 551 -22.29 20.70 27.94
C GLU A 551 -23.09 20.35 29.21
N PRO A 552 -24.40 20.66 29.27
CA PRO A 552 -25.23 20.30 30.42
C PRO A 552 -25.15 18.80 30.77
N PHE A 553 -24.76 18.48 32.00
CA PHE A 553 -24.53 17.10 32.45
C PHE A 553 -25.07 16.85 33.87
N VAL A 554 -25.29 15.57 34.19
CA VAL A 554 -25.67 15.11 35.53
C VAL A 554 -24.58 14.20 36.11
N LYS A 555 -24.43 14.22 37.43
CA LYS A 555 -23.43 13.44 38.17
C LYS A 555 -23.99 13.01 39.53
N THR A 556 -23.70 11.77 39.92
CA THR A 556 -23.90 11.28 41.29
C THR A 556 -22.58 11.30 42.05
N SER A 557 -22.62 11.67 43.33
CA SER A 557 -21.59 11.41 44.35
C SER A 557 -22.26 10.82 45.60
N TRP A 558 -21.52 10.17 46.48
CA TRP A 558 -22.06 9.71 47.76
C TRP A 558 -21.00 9.68 48.86
N THR A 559 -21.46 9.78 50.11
CA THR A 559 -20.65 9.59 51.31
C THR A 559 -21.10 8.31 52.02
N ARG A 560 -20.13 7.50 52.43
CA ARG A 560 -20.39 6.29 53.20
C ARG A 560 -20.98 6.63 54.57
N SER A 561 -21.88 5.77 55.04
CA SER A 561 -22.41 5.82 56.41
C SER A 561 -21.29 5.77 57.44
N ALA A 562 -21.50 6.39 58.62
CA ALA A 562 -20.56 6.30 59.75
C ALA A 562 -20.35 4.85 60.26
N HIS A 563 -21.20 3.91 59.83
CA HIS A 563 -21.15 2.48 60.15
C HIS A 563 -20.37 1.64 59.12
N SER A 564 -19.85 2.24 58.04
CA SER A 564 -19.22 1.51 56.93
C SER A 564 -17.96 0.74 57.34
N THR A 565 -17.84 -0.51 56.86
CA THR A 565 -16.65 -1.36 57.08
C THR A 565 -15.68 -1.36 55.90
N SER A 566 -14.48 -1.95 56.06
CA SER A 566 -13.39 -1.78 55.08
C SER A 566 -13.52 -2.70 53.85
N GLN A 567 -14.20 -3.84 53.98
CA GLN A 567 -14.46 -4.81 52.90
C GLN A 567 -15.61 -4.41 51.94
N GLU A 568 -16.19 -3.23 52.10
CA GLU A 568 -17.28 -2.72 51.26
C GLU A 568 -16.76 -2.27 49.89
N ASP A 569 -17.48 -2.56 48.79
CA ASP A 569 -17.06 -2.09 47.46
C ASP A 569 -17.18 -0.56 47.38
N PRO A 570 -16.14 0.18 46.94
CA PRO A 570 -16.22 1.64 46.77
C PRO A 570 -17.13 2.11 45.63
N LYS A 571 -17.66 1.20 44.79
CA LYS A 571 -18.56 1.50 43.67
C LYS A 571 -20.04 1.23 43.98
N GLU A 572 -20.34 0.47 45.04
CA GLU A 572 -21.71 0.24 45.48
C GLU A 572 -22.18 1.36 46.43
N ILE A 573 -23.48 1.63 46.39
CA ILE A 573 -24.19 2.46 47.38
C ILE A 573 -24.96 1.47 48.25
N TYR A 574 -24.69 1.44 49.55
CA TYR A 574 -25.38 0.56 50.49
C TYR A 574 -26.43 1.33 51.28
N GLU A 575 -27.42 0.62 51.83
CA GLU A 575 -28.37 1.25 52.75
C GLU A 575 -27.65 1.92 53.93
N GLY A 576 -28.06 3.15 54.23
CA GLY A 576 -27.43 4.01 55.25
C GLY A 576 -26.39 5.02 54.74
N ASP A 577 -26.02 5.00 53.45
CA ASP A 577 -25.16 6.01 52.82
C ASP A 577 -25.94 7.30 52.49
N ASN A 578 -25.25 8.42 52.22
CA ASN A 578 -25.89 9.66 51.74
C ASN A 578 -25.47 9.96 50.30
N VAL A 579 -26.44 10.14 49.40
CA VAL A 579 -26.21 10.34 47.96
C VAL A 579 -26.51 11.79 47.58
N GLN A 580 -25.69 12.36 46.71
CA GLN A 580 -25.84 13.71 46.17
C GLN A 580 -25.92 13.64 44.64
N LEU A 581 -26.90 14.35 44.08
CA LEU A 581 -27.14 14.47 42.64
C LEU A 581 -26.88 15.91 42.20
N THR A 582 -25.90 16.12 41.33
CA THR A 582 -25.58 17.43 40.76
C THR A 582 -25.99 17.47 39.30
N CYS A 583 -26.84 18.43 38.92
CA CYS A 583 -27.11 18.78 37.53
C CYS A 583 -26.40 20.11 37.22
N THR A 584 -25.46 20.10 36.28
CA THR A 584 -24.68 21.27 35.89
C THR A 584 -25.19 21.79 34.55
N VAL A 585 -25.45 23.10 34.48
CA VAL A 585 -25.88 23.81 33.26
C VAL A 585 -25.08 25.10 33.08
N PRO A 586 -24.99 25.67 31.86
CA PRO A 586 -24.45 27.01 31.66
C PRO A 586 -25.22 28.08 32.45
N ASN A 587 -24.51 29.09 32.96
CA ASN A 587 -25.09 30.19 33.73
C ASN A 587 -25.75 31.24 32.82
N ASP A 588 -26.86 30.86 32.20
CA ASP A 588 -27.76 31.69 31.39
C ASP A 588 -29.04 31.94 32.20
N GLU A 589 -29.46 33.21 32.34
CA GLU A 589 -30.55 33.62 33.22
C GLU A 589 -31.93 33.07 32.78
N ASP A 590 -32.09 32.72 31.50
CA ASP A 590 -33.38 32.30 30.94
C ASP A 590 -33.75 30.82 31.19
N TRP A 591 -32.81 29.96 31.65
CA TRP A 591 -33.09 28.52 31.82
C TRP A 591 -33.69 28.20 33.19
N THR A 592 -34.91 27.65 33.18
CA THR A 592 -35.52 26.99 34.34
C THR A 592 -35.00 25.57 34.44
N VAL A 593 -34.54 25.14 35.63
CA VAL A 593 -33.94 23.81 35.86
C VAL A 593 -34.51 23.17 37.12
N GLN A 594 -34.86 21.89 37.06
CA GLN A 594 -35.44 21.14 38.19
C GLN A 594 -35.08 19.65 38.15
N TRP A 595 -35.08 18.99 39.31
CA TRP A 595 -34.94 17.54 39.44
C TRP A 595 -36.29 16.86 39.63
N ILE A 596 -36.52 15.75 38.93
CA ILE A 596 -37.75 14.94 38.96
C ILE A 596 -37.39 13.48 39.30
N PHE A 597 -38.14 12.86 40.21
CA PHE A 597 -38.04 11.43 40.54
C PHE A 597 -39.45 10.84 40.66
N ARG A 598 -39.75 9.77 39.90
CA ARG A 598 -41.07 9.12 39.86
C ARG A 598 -42.22 10.15 39.77
N GLU A 599 -42.17 10.99 38.73
CA GLU A 599 -43.14 12.06 38.42
C GLU A 599 -43.23 13.22 39.44
N ASN A 600 -42.49 13.17 40.56
CA ASN A 600 -42.48 14.23 41.57
C ASN A 600 -41.23 15.11 41.43
N VAL A 601 -41.40 16.44 41.53
CA VAL A 601 -40.27 17.38 41.60
C VAL A 601 -39.63 17.30 42.98
N LEU A 602 -38.30 17.22 43.06
CA LEU A 602 -37.58 17.23 44.33
C LEU A 602 -37.56 18.64 44.92
N SER A 603 -37.89 18.76 46.21
CA SER A 603 -38.00 20.04 46.92
C SER A 603 -36.77 20.40 47.76
N ASP A 604 -35.97 19.42 48.19
CA ASP A 604 -34.72 19.64 48.94
C ASP A 604 -33.53 19.71 47.98
N VAL A 605 -33.38 20.90 47.37
CA VAL A 605 -32.44 21.13 46.26
C VAL A 605 -31.74 22.48 46.44
N THR A 606 -30.41 22.45 46.51
CA THR A 606 -29.54 23.64 46.59
C THR A 606 -29.16 24.10 45.18
N ASN A 607 -29.08 25.41 44.95
CA ASN A 607 -28.67 25.99 43.68
C ASN A 607 -27.38 26.80 43.90
N GLU A 608 -26.24 26.26 43.46
CA GLU A 608 -24.93 26.91 43.52
C GLU A 608 -24.60 27.51 42.15
N VAL A 609 -23.93 28.66 42.13
CA VAL A 609 -23.63 29.41 40.90
C VAL A 609 -22.16 29.84 40.95
N ASP A 610 -21.41 29.54 39.88
CA ASP A 610 -20.05 30.03 39.68
C ASP A 610 -19.98 31.10 38.58
N ALA A 611 -18.81 31.31 37.98
CA ALA A 611 -18.61 32.32 36.94
C ALA A 611 -19.33 32.00 35.61
N HIS A 612 -19.50 30.73 35.24
CA HIS A 612 -20.01 30.30 33.92
C HIS A 612 -21.03 29.16 33.98
N SER A 613 -21.18 28.53 35.14
CA SER A 613 -22.02 27.35 35.38
C SER A 613 -22.97 27.55 36.57
N ARG A 614 -24.05 26.76 36.57
CA ARG A 614 -25.06 26.66 37.63
C ARG A 614 -25.24 25.19 37.99
N HIS A 615 -25.11 24.87 39.27
CA HIS A 615 -25.19 23.51 39.81
C HIS A 615 -26.46 23.36 40.66
N LEU A 616 -27.39 22.54 40.18
CA LEU A 616 -28.59 22.17 40.89
C LEU A 616 -28.36 20.84 41.65
N ILE A 617 -28.21 20.93 42.96
CA ILE A 617 -27.72 19.86 43.84
C ILE A 617 -28.85 19.34 44.74
N ALA A 618 -29.31 18.10 44.52
CA ALA A 618 -30.27 17.42 45.39
C ALA A 618 -29.54 16.44 46.32
N ASN A 619 -29.81 16.50 47.63
CA ASN A 619 -29.17 15.64 48.63
C ASN A 619 -30.18 14.60 49.18
N ILE A 620 -29.78 13.34 49.23
CA ILE A 620 -30.60 12.20 49.65
C ILE A 620 -29.87 11.48 50.78
N ASN A 621 -30.15 11.88 52.01
CA ASN A 621 -29.50 11.34 53.20
C ASN A 621 -30.09 9.99 53.64
N ASN A 622 -29.27 9.11 54.21
CA ASN A 622 -29.67 7.81 54.76
C ASN A 622 -30.48 6.95 53.77
N VAL A 623 -29.92 6.69 52.60
CA VAL A 623 -30.62 6.01 51.49
C VAL A 623 -31.07 4.59 51.85
N SER A 624 -32.22 4.22 51.28
CA SER A 624 -32.80 2.88 51.37
C SER A 624 -32.97 2.29 49.97
N SER A 625 -33.21 0.98 49.89
CA SER A 625 -33.65 0.30 48.66
C SER A 625 -34.88 0.94 47.99
N SER A 626 -35.71 1.71 48.71
CA SER A 626 -36.84 2.45 48.12
C SER A 626 -36.43 3.67 47.29
N ASN A 627 -35.21 4.20 47.49
CA ASN A 627 -34.66 5.36 46.77
C ASN A 627 -34.00 5.00 45.43
N ALA A 628 -33.90 3.71 45.08
CA ALA A 628 -33.37 3.28 43.79
C ALA A 628 -34.32 3.64 42.62
N GLY A 629 -33.76 4.02 41.46
CA GLY A 629 -34.54 4.35 40.27
C GLY A 629 -33.88 5.38 39.36
N GLU A 630 -34.66 5.91 38.41
CA GLU A 630 -34.24 6.97 37.49
C GLU A 630 -34.64 8.36 38.03
N TYR A 631 -33.66 9.25 38.10
CA TYR A 631 -33.77 10.67 38.40
C TYR A 631 -33.54 11.46 37.10
N ILE A 632 -34.35 12.48 36.86
CA ILE A 632 -34.31 13.28 35.64
C ILE A 632 -34.11 14.75 36.00
N CYS A 633 -33.03 15.36 35.49
CA CYS A 633 -32.90 16.82 35.48
C CYS A 633 -33.54 17.35 34.19
N THR A 634 -34.48 18.28 34.30
CA THR A 634 -35.11 18.93 33.14
C THR A 634 -34.71 20.41 33.08
N MET A 635 -34.40 20.87 31.87
CA MET A 635 -34.02 22.24 31.55
C MET A 635 -34.99 22.79 30.50
N GLN A 636 -35.56 23.97 30.75
CA GLN A 636 -36.54 24.59 29.86
C GLN A 636 -36.22 26.06 29.58
N LYS A 637 -36.27 26.45 28.29
CA LYS A 637 -36.14 27.83 27.80
C LYS A 637 -37.08 28.03 26.60
N GLY A 638 -38.24 28.65 26.84
CA GLY A 638 -39.33 28.72 25.86
C GLY A 638 -39.83 27.32 25.48
N ASP A 639 -39.95 27.07 24.17
CA ASP A 639 -40.35 25.77 23.61
C ASP A 639 -39.22 24.72 23.62
N GLN A 640 -37.99 25.08 24.02
CA GLN A 640 -36.86 24.15 24.11
C GLN A 640 -36.83 23.46 25.48
N GLU A 641 -36.97 22.13 25.49
CA GLU A 641 -36.73 21.28 26.65
C GLU A 641 -35.55 20.31 26.39
N LYS A 642 -34.59 20.24 27.32
CA LYS A 642 -33.53 19.21 27.35
C LYS A 642 -33.66 18.42 28.66
N ARG A 643 -33.62 17.09 28.58
CA ARG A 643 -33.72 16.18 29.75
C ARG A 643 -32.44 15.37 29.90
N LEU A 644 -31.93 15.24 31.13
CA LEU A 644 -30.76 14.45 31.48
C LEU A 644 -31.15 13.39 32.52
N LYS A 645 -30.75 12.13 32.30
CA LYS A 645 -31.14 10.98 33.13
C LYS A 645 -29.96 10.48 33.96
N GLN A 646 -30.21 10.16 35.22
CA GLN A 646 -29.27 9.52 36.14
C GLN A 646 -29.97 8.37 36.86
N ILE A 647 -29.34 7.19 36.91
CA ILE A 647 -29.89 6.02 37.61
C ILE A 647 -29.13 5.80 38.92
N ILE A 648 -29.83 5.38 39.97
CA ILE A 648 -29.26 5.01 41.28
C ILE A 648 -29.74 3.61 41.66
N SER A 649 -28.80 2.76 42.10
CA SER A 649 -29.06 1.45 42.73
C SER A 649 -28.57 1.47 44.17
N VAL A 650 -29.32 0.85 45.09
CA VAL A 650 -28.98 0.80 46.52
C VAL A 650 -29.01 -0.66 47.02
N VAL A 651 -27.92 -1.11 47.62
CA VAL A 651 -27.71 -2.51 48.05
C VAL A 651 -28.13 -2.71 49.51
N LYS A 652 -29.03 -3.67 49.72
CA LYS A 652 -29.60 -4.00 51.03
C LYS A 652 -28.60 -4.69 51.96
N THR A 653 -28.66 -4.35 53.24
CA THR A 653 -27.71 -4.83 54.25
C THR A 653 -28.25 -6.00 55.10
N VAL A 654 -27.36 -6.88 55.55
CA VAL A 654 -27.61 -8.12 56.29
C VAL A 654 -26.46 -8.36 57.28
N LYS A 655 -26.77 -8.47 58.57
CA LYS A 655 -25.79 -8.70 59.65
C LYS A 655 -25.06 -10.05 59.51
N PRO A 656 -23.87 -10.23 60.10
CA PRO A 656 -23.13 -11.47 59.96
C PRO A 656 -23.78 -12.68 60.68
N TYR A 657 -23.61 -13.89 60.16
CA TYR A 657 -24.06 -15.15 60.78
C TYR A 657 -23.15 -16.35 60.45
N HIS A 658 -23.10 -17.35 61.33
CA HIS A 658 -22.25 -18.55 61.19
C HIS A 658 -22.98 -19.67 60.43
N ALA A 659 -22.28 -20.41 59.56
CA ALA A 659 -22.92 -21.32 58.59
C ALA A 659 -22.89 -22.83 58.95
N GLN A 660 -22.14 -23.25 59.99
CA GLN A 660 -22.01 -24.66 60.42
C GLN A 660 -22.01 -24.80 61.95
N SER A 661 -22.03 -26.03 62.49
CA SER A 661 -22.08 -26.31 63.93
C SER A 661 -21.37 -27.62 64.32
N ASP A 662 -20.27 -27.55 65.09
CA ASP A 662 -19.66 -28.66 65.84
C ASP A 662 -18.69 -28.08 66.94
N PRO A 663 -18.00 -28.84 67.83
CA PRO A 663 -18.31 -28.75 69.26
C PRO A 663 -17.12 -28.45 70.20
N GLU A 664 -17.41 -28.34 71.50
CA GLU A 664 -16.60 -27.79 72.61
C GLU A 664 -15.32 -28.58 73.01
N LYS A 665 -14.44 -28.94 72.06
CA LYS A 665 -13.16 -29.64 72.36
C LYS A 665 -11.93 -28.72 72.19
N PRO A 666 -10.99 -28.69 73.16
CA PRO A 666 -9.77 -27.89 73.04
C PRO A 666 -8.79 -28.49 72.02
N ARG A 667 -8.19 -27.64 71.18
CA ARG A 667 -7.20 -28.00 70.16
C ARG A 667 -5.79 -28.07 70.78
N ILE A 668 -5.09 -29.20 70.62
CA ILE A 668 -3.76 -29.41 71.23
C ILE A 668 -2.66 -28.89 70.29
N LEU A 669 -1.71 -28.12 70.83
CA LEU A 669 -0.59 -27.54 70.08
C LEU A 669 0.75 -28.05 70.65
N HIS A 670 1.73 -28.31 69.79
CA HIS A 670 3.05 -28.84 70.19
C HIS A 670 4.16 -27.81 69.96
N TYR A 671 4.99 -27.54 70.98
CA TYR A 671 6.05 -26.54 70.88
C TYR A 671 7.02 -26.84 69.73
N GLY A 672 7.22 -25.86 68.85
CA GLY A 672 8.04 -26.01 67.65
C GLY A 672 7.37 -26.68 66.45
N LYS A 673 6.04 -26.89 66.47
CA LYS A 673 5.23 -27.33 65.33
C LYS A 673 4.28 -26.21 64.86
N SER A 674 3.63 -26.41 63.71
CA SER A 674 2.63 -25.50 63.15
C SER A 674 1.19 -25.92 63.50
N ALA A 675 0.22 -25.01 63.36
CA ALA A 675 -1.21 -25.28 63.52
C ALA A 675 -2.10 -24.25 62.80
N ASP A 676 -3.35 -24.63 62.50
CA ASP A 676 -4.26 -23.88 61.61
C ASP A 676 -5.69 -23.77 62.17
N PHE A 677 -6.36 -22.63 61.93
CA PHE A 677 -7.74 -22.37 62.32
C PHE A 677 -8.51 -21.57 61.26
N ASP A 678 -9.80 -21.90 61.04
CA ASP A 678 -10.67 -21.27 60.05
C ASP A 678 -11.90 -20.62 60.71
N CYS A 679 -12.47 -19.59 60.09
CA CYS A 679 -13.69 -18.90 60.56
C CYS A 679 -14.75 -18.74 59.46
N ILE A 680 -15.93 -19.35 59.64
CA ILE A 680 -16.97 -19.51 58.59
C ILE A 680 -18.21 -18.66 58.90
N ILE A 681 -18.12 -17.35 58.58
CA ILE A 681 -19.20 -16.37 58.78
C ILE A 681 -19.53 -15.66 57.45
N GLU A 682 -20.83 -15.53 57.17
CA GLU A 682 -21.40 -14.86 55.99
C GLU A 682 -22.08 -13.53 56.38
N GLY A 683 -22.30 -12.62 55.41
CA GLY A 683 -23.00 -11.35 55.62
C GLY A 683 -22.91 -10.39 54.41
N THR A 684 -23.77 -9.36 54.37
CA THR A 684 -23.84 -8.36 53.28
C THR A 684 -23.86 -6.93 53.84
N PRO A 685 -22.86 -6.07 53.59
CA PRO A 685 -21.60 -6.32 52.90
C PRO A 685 -20.77 -7.41 53.59
N ARG A 686 -19.72 -7.90 52.91
CA ARG A 686 -18.82 -8.90 53.49
C ARG A 686 -18.21 -8.36 54.80
N PRO A 687 -18.16 -9.15 55.89
CA PRO A 687 -17.62 -8.67 57.15
C PRO A 687 -16.09 -8.58 57.16
N ASP A 688 -15.57 -7.64 57.94
CA ASP A 688 -14.19 -7.59 58.42
C ASP A 688 -13.98 -8.64 59.52
N PHE A 689 -12.88 -9.39 59.46
CA PHE A 689 -12.52 -10.45 60.42
C PHE A 689 -11.34 -10.03 61.31
N LYS A 690 -11.42 -10.39 62.60
CA LYS A 690 -10.36 -10.20 63.61
C LYS A 690 -10.23 -11.43 64.50
N TRP A 691 -9.00 -11.73 64.91
CA TRP A 691 -8.69 -12.81 65.86
C TRP A 691 -8.25 -12.25 67.22
N LEU A 692 -8.91 -12.73 68.27
CA LEU A 692 -8.57 -12.49 69.67
C LEU A 692 -8.05 -13.78 70.30
N LYS A 693 -7.32 -13.65 71.41
CA LYS A 693 -6.90 -14.72 72.31
C LYS A 693 -7.00 -14.24 73.76
N ASP A 694 -7.70 -14.98 74.59
CA ASP A 694 -8.00 -14.67 76.00
C ASP A 694 -8.64 -13.26 76.18
N GLY A 695 -9.34 -12.77 75.15
CA GLY A 695 -9.96 -11.44 75.06
C GLY A 695 -9.12 -10.36 74.35
N GLU A 696 -7.82 -10.57 74.16
CA GLU A 696 -6.88 -9.57 73.58
C GLU A 696 -6.50 -9.88 72.12
N PRO A 697 -6.08 -8.92 71.29
CA PRO A 697 -5.66 -9.18 69.90
C PRO A 697 -4.51 -10.17 69.79
N TYR A 698 -4.62 -11.16 68.88
CA TYR A 698 -3.58 -12.17 68.68
C TYR A 698 -2.66 -11.86 67.49
N GLU A 699 -1.39 -11.53 67.79
CA GLU A 699 -0.34 -11.22 66.80
C GLU A 699 0.67 -12.37 66.57
N GLY A 700 0.45 -13.55 67.17
CA GLY A 700 1.42 -14.64 67.20
C GLY A 700 1.45 -15.58 65.98
N GLY A 701 0.59 -15.34 64.98
CA GLY A 701 0.46 -16.18 63.80
C GLY A 701 0.27 -15.39 62.50
N GLU A 702 0.46 -16.07 61.37
CA GLU A 702 0.25 -15.54 60.03
C GLU A 702 -1.24 -15.64 59.67
N LEU A 703 -1.84 -14.52 59.27
CA LEU A 703 -3.23 -14.47 58.82
C LEU A 703 -3.32 -14.57 57.29
N SER A 704 -4.40 -15.18 56.79
CA SER A 704 -4.77 -15.05 55.37
C SER A 704 -5.05 -13.59 55.00
N ALA A 705 -4.96 -13.26 53.71
CA ALA A 705 -5.19 -11.89 53.22
C ALA A 705 -6.61 -11.33 53.47
N ASP A 706 -7.55 -12.19 53.90
CA ASP A 706 -8.92 -11.83 54.29
C ASP A 706 -9.21 -12.08 55.79
N ASN A 707 -8.17 -12.37 56.59
CA ASN A 707 -8.20 -12.70 58.01
C ASN A 707 -9.11 -13.90 58.42
N ARG A 708 -9.63 -14.70 57.49
CA ARG A 708 -10.50 -15.86 57.82
C ARG A 708 -9.74 -17.08 58.33
N HIS A 709 -8.46 -17.19 57.97
CA HIS A 709 -7.60 -18.31 58.31
C HIS A 709 -6.40 -17.81 59.13
N LEU A 710 -6.05 -18.53 60.20
CA LEU A 710 -4.93 -18.22 61.10
C LEU A 710 -3.97 -19.41 61.15
N HIS A 711 -2.74 -19.20 60.69
CA HIS A 711 -1.65 -20.17 60.66
C HIS A 711 -0.56 -19.80 61.69
N ILE A 712 -0.42 -20.60 62.75
CA ILE A 712 0.71 -20.46 63.69
C ILE A 712 1.86 -21.30 63.13
N ALA A 713 2.87 -20.67 62.51
CA ALA A 713 3.97 -21.38 61.86
C ALA A 713 4.90 -22.14 62.84
N ARG A 714 5.06 -21.63 64.07
CA ARG A 714 5.88 -22.28 65.10
C ARG A 714 5.40 -21.96 66.52
N VAL A 715 4.50 -22.80 67.01
CA VAL A 715 3.91 -22.76 68.36
C VAL A 715 4.98 -22.56 69.45
N ALA A 716 4.80 -21.52 70.26
CA ALA A 716 5.60 -21.13 71.40
C ALA A 716 4.82 -21.30 72.73
N ALA A 717 5.53 -21.38 73.86
CA ALA A 717 4.90 -21.65 75.17
C ALA A 717 3.84 -20.61 75.61
N GLU A 718 3.81 -19.44 74.96
CA GLU A 718 2.84 -18.36 75.15
C GLU A 718 1.54 -18.50 74.31
N ASP A 719 1.43 -19.47 73.38
CA ASP A 719 0.26 -19.64 72.50
C ASP A 719 -0.94 -20.40 73.13
N LYS A 720 -0.85 -20.84 74.39
CA LYS A 720 -1.97 -21.45 75.13
C LYS A 720 -3.03 -20.41 75.49
N GLY A 721 -4.29 -20.60 75.09
CA GLY A 721 -5.44 -19.73 75.45
C GLY A 721 -6.77 -20.06 74.76
N GLU A 722 -7.81 -19.29 75.05
CA GLU A 722 -9.11 -19.26 74.31
C GLU A 722 -9.03 -18.30 73.13
N PHE A 723 -9.13 -18.79 71.90
CA PHE A 723 -9.16 -17.98 70.68
C PHE A 723 -10.60 -17.61 70.29
N GLU A 724 -10.77 -16.40 69.76
CA GLU A 724 -12.06 -15.90 69.26
C GLU A 724 -11.90 -15.31 67.86
N CYS A 725 -12.81 -15.66 66.94
CA CYS A 725 -12.99 -14.96 65.67
C CYS A 725 -14.17 -13.99 65.80
N VAL A 726 -13.92 -12.71 65.51
CA VAL A 726 -14.92 -11.64 65.50
C VAL A 726 -15.14 -11.16 64.06
N ALA A 727 -16.38 -11.16 63.59
CA ALA A 727 -16.76 -10.73 62.25
C ALA A 727 -17.77 -9.57 62.30
N THR A 728 -17.47 -8.47 61.62
CA THR A 728 -18.23 -7.21 61.68
C THR A 728 -18.53 -6.63 60.30
N ASN A 729 -19.78 -6.23 60.04
CA ASN A 729 -20.15 -5.37 58.91
C ASN A 729 -21.05 -4.21 59.38
N ARG A 730 -21.43 -3.28 58.49
CA ARG A 730 -22.31 -2.14 58.81
C ARG A 730 -23.69 -2.49 59.40
N ALA A 731 -24.12 -3.75 59.33
CA ALA A 731 -25.38 -4.24 59.90
C ALA A 731 -25.22 -5.02 61.22
N GLY A 732 -23.99 -5.29 61.68
CA GLY A 732 -23.73 -5.86 63.01
C GLY A 732 -22.43 -6.65 63.15
N THR A 733 -22.24 -7.25 64.33
CA THR A 733 -21.09 -8.08 64.70
C THR A 733 -21.54 -9.46 65.17
N SER A 734 -20.74 -10.50 64.94
CA SER A 734 -20.88 -11.86 65.51
C SER A 734 -19.52 -12.45 65.89
N VAL A 735 -19.52 -13.42 66.80
CA VAL A 735 -18.31 -13.99 67.43
C VAL A 735 -18.38 -15.52 67.51
N TYR A 736 -17.25 -16.21 67.33
CA TYR A 736 -17.07 -17.66 67.45
C TYR A 736 -15.80 -17.98 68.26
N LYS A 737 -15.77 -19.03 69.10
CA LYS A 737 -14.69 -19.29 70.09
C LYS A 737 -14.23 -20.75 70.21
N PHE A 738 -12.97 -21.00 70.60
CA PHE A 738 -12.41 -22.32 70.99
C PHE A 738 -11.08 -22.22 71.79
N ALA A 739 -10.65 -23.27 72.50
CA ALA A 739 -9.48 -23.23 73.42
C ALA A 739 -8.26 -24.10 73.02
N THR A 740 -7.06 -23.81 73.57
CA THR A 740 -5.76 -24.44 73.18
C THR A 740 -4.76 -24.72 74.33
N LYS A 741 -3.66 -25.48 74.07
CA LYS A 741 -2.60 -25.86 75.05
C LYS A 741 -1.20 -26.06 74.39
N VAL A 742 -0.08 -25.74 75.07
CA VAL A 742 1.34 -25.83 74.58
C VAL A 742 2.34 -26.35 75.65
N GLU A 743 3.53 -26.85 75.25
CA GLU A 743 4.54 -27.51 76.13
C GLU A 743 6.04 -27.23 75.80
N GLY A 744 6.74 -26.29 76.50
CA GLY A 744 8.21 -26.36 76.82
C GLY A 744 9.23 -25.34 76.23
N ALA A 745 9.63 -24.27 76.96
CA ALA A 745 10.60 -23.24 76.48
C ALA A 745 11.43 -22.47 77.56
N PRO A 746 12.70 -22.01 77.28
CA PRO A 746 13.47 -21.05 78.11
C PRO A 746 13.99 -19.76 77.37
N LYS A 747 14.39 -18.68 78.09
CA LYS A 747 14.71 -17.32 77.54
C LYS A 747 16.11 -16.73 77.91
N ARG A 748 16.47 -15.53 77.39
CA ARG A 748 17.86 -15.01 77.15
C ARG A 748 17.95 -13.45 77.17
N VAL A 749 19.17 -12.87 77.28
CA VAL A 749 19.54 -11.41 77.17
C VAL A 749 20.96 -11.34 76.51
N SER A 750 21.47 -10.36 75.71
CA SER A 750 21.15 -8.97 75.30
C SER A 750 21.67 -7.84 76.23
N SER A 751 22.17 -6.64 75.81
CA SER A 751 22.88 -6.13 74.61
C SER A 751 23.36 -4.67 74.86
N SER A 752 24.52 -4.20 74.33
CA SER A 752 24.93 -2.76 74.36
C SER A 752 26.06 -2.36 73.39
N PHE A 753 27.10 -3.17 73.20
CA PHE A 753 28.35 -2.71 72.56
C PHE A 753 28.27 -2.50 71.02
N LEU A 754 27.26 -3.04 70.34
CA LEU A 754 27.16 -2.96 68.87
C LEU A 754 26.95 -1.54 68.33
N PHE A 755 26.29 -0.65 69.09
CA PHE A 755 25.76 0.60 68.56
C PHE A 755 26.84 1.59 68.07
N VAL A 756 28.00 1.60 68.74
CA VAL A 756 29.12 2.50 68.39
C VAL A 756 29.85 2.03 67.13
N VAL A 757 30.02 0.71 66.96
CA VAL A 757 30.64 0.11 65.76
C VAL A 757 29.78 0.35 64.52
N PHE A 758 28.45 0.30 64.69
CA PHE A 758 27.47 0.51 63.62
C PHE A 758 27.59 1.88 62.94
N MET A 759 27.82 2.95 63.70
CA MET A 759 27.89 4.32 63.16
C MET A 759 29.16 4.57 62.31
N LEU A 760 30.29 3.96 62.66
CA LEU A 760 31.52 4.04 61.85
C LEU A 760 31.40 3.20 60.57
N LEU A 761 30.73 2.04 60.64
CA LEU A 761 30.41 1.24 59.46
C LEU A 761 29.47 1.98 58.50
N LEU A 762 28.47 2.72 59.01
CA LEU A 762 27.55 3.51 58.17
C LEU A 762 28.25 4.57 57.32
N GLY A 763 29.27 5.27 57.85
CA GLY A 763 30.02 6.27 57.10
C GLY A 763 30.82 5.67 55.93
N LEU A 764 31.53 4.56 56.19
CA LEU A 764 32.24 3.81 55.15
C LEU A 764 31.28 3.18 54.13
N LEU A 765 30.15 2.66 54.60
CA LEU A 765 29.09 2.11 53.78
C LEU A 765 28.48 3.17 52.85
N PHE A 766 28.34 4.43 53.29
CA PHE A 766 27.83 5.50 52.42
C PHE A 766 28.79 5.82 51.26
N CYS A 767 30.10 5.91 51.52
CA CYS A 767 31.10 6.11 50.46
C CYS A 767 31.21 4.90 49.51
N LEU A 768 31.05 3.68 50.05
CA LEU A 768 30.93 2.47 49.23
C LEU A 768 29.64 2.51 48.40
N ILE A 769 28.51 2.90 48.97
CA ILE A 769 27.22 3.03 48.27
C ILE A 769 27.27 4.08 47.16
N THR A 770 27.90 5.25 47.36
CA THR A 770 27.95 6.28 46.29
C THR A 770 28.86 5.87 45.13
N THR A 771 30.02 5.27 45.41
CA THR A 771 30.92 4.71 44.38
C THR A 771 30.28 3.52 43.67
N VAL A 772 29.61 2.62 44.41
CA VAL A 772 28.79 1.52 43.85
C VAL A 772 27.61 2.07 43.06
N ILE A 773 26.95 3.16 43.45
CA ILE A 773 25.87 3.79 42.66
C ILE A 773 26.41 4.40 41.37
N MET A 774 27.61 5.00 41.37
CA MET A 774 28.23 5.51 40.14
C MET A 774 28.65 4.37 39.20
N TYR A 775 29.28 3.32 39.75
CA TYR A 775 29.61 2.10 39.01
C TYR A 775 28.35 1.39 38.50
N LEU A 776 27.30 1.27 39.31
CA LEU A 776 26.00 0.73 38.91
C LEU A 776 25.26 1.64 37.93
N LYS A 777 25.46 2.96 37.93
CA LYS A 777 24.91 3.86 36.90
C LYS A 777 25.64 3.72 35.57
N GLN A 778 26.97 3.63 35.57
CA GLN A 778 27.74 3.32 34.36
C GLN A 778 27.43 1.93 33.83
N ARG A 779 27.41 0.91 34.71
CA ARG A 779 27.07 -0.47 34.39
C ARG A 779 25.60 -0.61 33.97
N LYS A 780 24.67 0.13 34.58
CA LYS A 780 23.26 0.22 34.14
C LYS A 780 23.18 0.84 32.75
N LYS A 781 23.86 1.96 32.48
CA LYS A 781 23.92 2.56 31.13
C LYS A 781 24.51 1.60 30.09
N ALA A 782 25.58 0.87 30.44
CA ALA A 782 26.17 -0.15 29.58
C ALA A 782 25.24 -1.36 29.37
N ILE A 783 24.52 -1.81 30.41
CA ILE A 783 23.49 -2.86 30.31
C ILE A 783 22.26 -2.36 29.54
N GLU A 784 21.90 -1.08 29.61
CA GLU A 784 20.83 -0.46 28.82
C GLU A 784 21.24 -0.33 27.36
N GLN A 785 22.49 0.01 27.06
CA GLN A 785 23.04 -0.02 25.70
C GLN A 785 23.12 -1.45 25.16
N ASP A 786 23.64 -2.42 25.92
CA ASP A 786 23.61 -3.84 25.52
C ASP A 786 22.16 -4.31 25.33
N ARG A 787 21.24 -4.07 26.26
CA ARG A 787 19.82 -4.43 26.11
C ARG A 787 19.18 -3.79 24.88
N ALA A 788 19.40 -2.51 24.63
CA ALA A 788 18.89 -1.84 23.42
C ALA A 788 19.49 -2.44 22.14
N LEU A 789 20.74 -2.91 22.20
CA LEU A 789 21.43 -3.55 21.09
C LEU A 789 21.01 -5.02 20.87
N ASN A 790 20.73 -5.77 21.96
CA ASN A 790 20.02 -7.06 21.89
C ASN A 790 18.64 -6.86 21.28
N VAL A 791 17.87 -5.86 21.73
CA VAL A 791 16.53 -5.56 21.19
C VAL A 791 16.61 -5.19 19.71
N LEU A 792 17.62 -4.44 19.27
CA LEU A 792 17.85 -4.14 17.86
C LEU A 792 18.21 -5.41 17.05
N TYR A 793 19.07 -6.28 17.58
CA TYR A 793 19.40 -7.57 16.96
C TYR A 793 18.19 -8.50 16.86
N GLU A 794 17.36 -8.60 17.91
CA GLU A 794 16.09 -9.34 17.90
C GLU A 794 15.07 -8.72 16.93
N GLN A 795 15.02 -7.38 16.79
CA GLN A 795 14.20 -6.68 15.79
C GLN A 795 14.71 -6.85 14.35
N LEU A 796 15.99 -7.19 14.17
CA LEU A 796 16.57 -7.59 12.89
C LEU A 796 16.28 -9.07 12.58
N MET A 797 16.42 -9.94 13.58
CA MET A 797 16.36 -11.40 13.45
C MET A 797 14.95 -12.02 13.54
N LYS A 798 13.92 -11.27 13.94
CA LYS A 798 12.53 -11.73 13.96
C LYS A 798 12.01 -12.05 12.56
N THR A 799 11.58 -13.29 12.37
CA THR A 799 11.11 -13.87 11.10
C THR A 799 9.59 -13.86 10.94
N THR A 800 8.84 -13.31 11.91
CA THR A 800 7.37 -13.24 11.84
C THR A 800 6.94 -12.10 10.92
N GLU A 801 6.42 -12.45 9.74
CA GLU A 801 5.65 -11.50 8.92
C GLU A 801 4.47 -10.98 9.75
N GLY A 802 4.38 -9.66 9.90
CA GLY A 802 3.18 -9.03 10.45
C GLY A 802 2.03 -9.15 9.43
N PRO A 803 0.76 -9.23 9.88
CA PRO A 803 -0.37 -9.22 8.95
C PRO A 803 -0.30 -7.96 8.07
N PRO A 804 -0.45 -8.08 6.74
CA PRO A 804 -0.37 -6.92 5.86
C PRO A 804 -1.47 -5.93 6.20
N PRO A 805 -1.19 -4.61 6.26
CA PRO A 805 -2.22 -3.61 6.54
C PRO A 805 -3.27 -3.64 5.43
N SER A 806 -4.55 -3.67 5.81
CA SER A 806 -5.71 -3.60 4.92
C SER A 806 -5.84 -2.20 4.33
N GLY A 807 -5.10 -1.94 3.24
CA GLY A 807 -5.06 -0.65 2.54
C GLY A 807 -4.04 -0.64 1.39
N PRO A 808 -3.80 0.53 0.76
CA PRO A 808 -2.79 0.68 -0.28
C PRO A 808 -1.38 0.38 0.23
N LYS A 809 -0.50 -0.11 -0.66
CA LYS A 809 0.87 -0.48 -0.31
C LYS A 809 1.73 0.75 0.01
N LEU A 810 1.81 1.10 1.30
CA LEU A 810 2.76 2.10 1.81
C LEU A 810 4.21 1.81 1.36
N PRO A 811 5.03 2.83 1.03
CA PRO A 811 6.42 2.69 0.60
C PRO A 811 7.33 1.90 1.55
N LEU A 812 8.40 1.28 1.02
CA LEU A 812 9.36 0.44 1.76
C LEU A 812 9.94 1.15 2.99
N ASP A 813 10.34 2.41 2.82
CA ASP A 813 10.89 3.31 3.85
C ASP A 813 9.89 3.64 4.97
N GLN A 814 8.59 3.57 4.70
CA GLN A 814 7.55 3.76 5.73
C GLN A 814 7.23 2.46 6.49
N ARG A 815 7.65 1.30 5.96
CA ARG A 815 7.40 -0.03 6.55
C ARG A 815 8.66 -0.77 7.03
N VAL A 816 9.82 -0.12 7.17
CA VAL A 816 11.10 -0.78 7.52
C VAL A 816 11.02 -1.65 8.78
N TYR A 817 10.23 -1.24 9.79
CA TYR A 817 9.98 -2.03 10.99
C TYR A 817 9.30 -3.39 10.73
N GLN A 818 8.60 -3.54 9.59
CA GLN A 818 7.94 -4.76 9.13
C GLN A 818 8.81 -5.58 8.17
N LEU A 819 9.90 -5.02 7.62
CA LEU A 819 10.78 -5.73 6.70
C LEU A 819 11.66 -6.73 7.47
N PRO A 820 11.65 -8.03 7.12
CA PRO A 820 12.54 -9.02 7.71
C PRO A 820 13.95 -8.93 7.11
N TYR A 821 14.98 -9.23 7.91
CA TYR A 821 16.31 -9.50 7.36
C TYR A 821 16.38 -10.96 6.87
N ASN A 822 16.63 -11.16 5.58
CA ASN A 822 16.76 -12.49 5.02
C ASN A 822 18.17 -13.06 5.33
N ARG A 823 18.21 -14.07 6.21
CA ARG A 823 19.44 -14.72 6.69
C ARG A 823 20.28 -15.38 5.59
N GLN A 824 19.78 -15.55 4.36
CA GLN A 824 20.59 -15.99 3.21
C GLN A 824 21.76 -15.03 2.92
N TYR A 825 21.64 -13.76 3.34
CA TYR A 825 22.67 -12.74 3.18
C TYR A 825 23.73 -12.72 4.31
N GLU A 826 23.62 -13.57 5.34
CA GLU A 826 24.53 -13.53 6.49
C GLU A 826 25.90 -14.16 6.17
N LEU A 827 26.91 -13.31 6.11
CA LEU A 827 28.30 -13.68 5.85
C LEU A 827 29.03 -14.13 7.12
N GLU A 828 30.09 -14.93 6.94
CA GLU A 828 31.02 -15.27 8.02
C GLU A 828 32.12 -14.21 8.13
N ARG A 829 32.39 -13.79 9.37
CA ARG A 829 33.34 -12.71 9.66
C ARG A 829 34.75 -12.99 9.14
N ASP A 830 35.18 -14.26 9.18
CA ASP A 830 36.52 -14.72 8.79
C ASP A 830 36.74 -14.70 7.27
N ASN A 831 35.67 -14.69 6.47
CA ASN A 831 35.75 -14.64 5.01
C ASN A 831 35.87 -13.20 4.46
N LEU A 832 35.79 -12.16 5.33
CA LEU A 832 35.86 -10.75 4.94
C LEU A 832 37.13 -10.05 5.48
N GLU A 833 38.05 -9.70 4.58
CA GLU A 833 39.22 -8.88 4.88
C GLU A 833 38.90 -7.40 4.59
N ILE A 834 38.88 -6.55 5.61
CA ILE A 834 38.61 -5.10 5.48
C ILE A 834 39.92 -4.35 5.27
N GLY A 835 39.97 -3.48 4.26
CA GLY A 835 41.15 -2.70 3.87
C GLY A 835 40.95 -1.19 4.01
N ASN A 836 41.45 -0.44 3.02
CA ASN A 836 41.51 1.03 3.07
C ASN A 836 40.12 1.69 3.09
N ARG A 837 39.97 2.79 3.85
CA ARG A 837 38.72 3.57 3.91
C ARG A 837 38.51 4.34 2.61
N LEU A 838 37.35 4.15 1.98
CA LEU A 838 36.91 4.84 0.77
C LEU A 838 36.15 6.14 1.10
N GLY A 839 35.35 6.15 2.17
CA GLY A 839 34.54 7.32 2.54
C GLY A 839 34.06 7.31 3.99
N CYS A 840 33.58 8.45 4.47
CA CYS A 840 33.09 8.65 5.83
C CYS A 840 31.94 9.66 5.85
N GLY A 841 30.90 9.39 6.66
CA GLY A 841 29.78 10.29 6.89
C GLY A 841 29.30 10.24 8.34
N GLN A 842 28.23 10.99 8.64
CA GLN A 842 27.83 11.34 10.01
C GLN A 842 27.53 10.14 10.93
N PHE A 843 26.99 9.05 10.37
CA PHE A 843 26.56 7.88 11.14
C PHE A 843 27.23 6.58 10.66
N GLY A 844 27.88 6.59 9.49
CA GLY A 844 28.47 5.41 8.86
C GLY A 844 29.64 5.75 7.93
N GLN A 845 30.50 4.76 7.71
CA GLN A 845 31.76 4.85 6.98
C GLN A 845 31.93 3.64 6.06
N VAL A 846 32.73 3.78 5.00
CA VAL A 846 32.87 2.78 3.92
C VAL A 846 34.34 2.49 3.67
N TRP A 847 34.68 1.21 3.58
CA TRP A 847 36.00 0.69 3.24
C TRP A 847 35.96 -0.16 1.98
N MET A 848 37.09 -0.31 1.32
CA MET A 848 37.32 -1.40 0.38
C MET A 848 37.57 -2.68 1.20
N GLY A 849 37.07 -3.82 0.72
CA GLY A 849 37.33 -5.12 1.32
C GLY A 849 37.51 -6.21 0.27
N TRP A 850 37.90 -7.39 0.74
CA TRP A 850 38.02 -8.61 -0.05
C TRP A 850 37.19 -9.72 0.60
N LEU A 851 36.24 -10.26 -0.14
CA LEU A 851 35.43 -11.40 0.27
C LEU A 851 36.02 -12.69 -0.34
N ALA A 852 36.25 -13.70 0.48
CA ALA A 852 36.64 -15.05 0.04
C ALA A 852 35.41 -15.97 -0.05
N LYS A 853 35.45 -16.98 -0.93
CA LYS A 853 34.46 -18.07 -0.93
C LYS A 853 34.55 -18.89 0.37
N PRO A 854 33.44 -19.45 0.88
CA PRO A 854 33.46 -20.49 1.91
C PRO A 854 34.36 -21.67 1.48
N ARG A 855 35.09 -22.25 2.44
CA ARG A 855 36.17 -23.21 2.13
C ARG A 855 35.68 -24.55 1.57
N VAL A 856 36.32 -24.99 0.49
CA VAL A 856 36.58 -26.41 0.21
C VAL A 856 37.98 -26.76 0.77
N SER A 857 38.24 -28.04 1.02
CA SER A 857 39.30 -28.51 1.95
C SER A 857 40.74 -28.55 1.42
N ASP A 858 41.00 -28.29 0.13
CA ASP A 858 42.33 -28.45 -0.46
C ASP A 858 43.24 -27.21 -0.36
N SER A 859 44.39 -27.39 0.28
CA SER A 859 45.34 -26.33 0.66
C SER A 859 46.18 -25.72 -0.48
N MET A 860 45.89 -26.08 -1.74
CA MET A 860 46.59 -25.57 -2.93
C MET A 860 45.70 -24.76 -3.89
N ALA A 861 44.41 -24.58 -3.59
CA ALA A 861 43.56 -23.68 -4.37
C ALA A 861 43.99 -22.22 -4.18
N GLU A 862 44.24 -21.51 -5.29
CA GLU A 862 44.51 -20.08 -5.28
C GLU A 862 43.31 -19.33 -4.68
N LYS A 863 43.54 -18.41 -3.74
CA LYS A 863 42.47 -17.70 -3.03
C LYS A 863 41.76 -16.70 -3.95
N VAL A 864 40.78 -17.17 -4.72
CA VAL A 864 39.87 -16.32 -5.49
C VAL A 864 39.11 -15.41 -4.51
N ARG A 865 39.26 -14.10 -4.68
CA ARG A 865 38.69 -13.06 -3.81
C ARG A 865 37.90 -12.05 -4.63
N LEU A 866 36.72 -11.69 -4.15
CA LEU A 866 35.89 -10.64 -4.74
C LEU A 866 36.23 -9.30 -4.07
N PRO A 867 36.62 -8.24 -4.81
CA PRO A 867 36.70 -6.89 -4.27
C PRO A 867 35.29 -6.35 -4.00
N VAL A 868 35.08 -5.82 -2.79
CA VAL A 868 33.77 -5.36 -2.29
C VAL A 868 33.89 -4.01 -1.61
N ALA A 869 32.77 -3.29 -1.50
CA ALA A 869 32.65 -2.15 -0.59
C ALA A 869 31.98 -2.62 0.71
N VAL A 870 32.59 -2.29 1.84
CA VAL A 870 32.12 -2.66 3.18
C VAL A 870 31.66 -1.39 3.89
N LYS A 871 30.37 -1.31 4.23
CA LYS A 871 29.77 -0.18 4.94
C LYS A 871 29.49 -0.58 6.39
N GLY A 872 29.94 0.25 7.34
CA GLY A 872 29.78 0.02 8.78
C GLY A 872 29.44 1.29 9.55
N PRO A 873 29.03 1.19 10.83
CA PRO A 873 28.73 2.35 11.66
C PRO A 873 29.96 3.20 11.93
N LEU A 874 29.78 4.52 12.10
CA LEU A 874 30.87 5.43 12.46
C LEU A 874 31.40 5.14 13.88
N VAL A 875 30.53 4.66 14.77
CA VAL A 875 30.86 4.24 16.13
C VAL A 875 30.14 2.92 16.39
N GLY A 876 30.89 1.82 16.42
CA GLY A 876 30.34 0.46 16.55
C GLY A 876 29.41 0.30 17.76
N THR A 877 29.75 0.87 18.90
CA THR A 877 28.95 0.78 20.14
C THR A 877 27.73 1.71 20.20
N ASN A 878 27.47 2.53 19.16
CA ASN A 878 26.30 3.41 19.14
C ASN A 878 25.09 2.73 18.48
N VAL A 879 24.09 2.41 19.30
CA VAL A 879 22.81 1.78 18.90
C VAL A 879 22.10 2.58 17.80
N GLN A 880 22.18 3.92 17.78
CA GLN A 880 21.53 4.73 16.74
C GLN A 880 22.25 4.61 15.39
N HIS A 881 23.59 4.53 15.39
CA HIS A 881 24.38 4.36 14.17
C HIS A 881 24.19 2.95 13.59
N GLN A 882 24.14 1.93 14.45
CA GLN A 882 23.80 0.57 14.02
C GLN A 882 22.37 0.48 13.52
N LYS A 883 21.39 1.12 14.17
CA LYS A 883 20.00 1.11 13.71
C LYS A 883 19.87 1.67 12.30
N MET A 884 20.46 2.83 12.02
CA MET A 884 20.41 3.45 10.68
C MET A 884 20.94 2.51 9.59
N LEU A 885 22.04 1.79 9.87
CA LEU A 885 22.63 0.82 8.94
C LEU A 885 21.80 -0.48 8.83
N ALA A 886 21.14 -0.91 9.91
CA ALA A 886 20.25 -2.07 9.91
C ALA A 886 18.92 -1.79 9.19
N ASP A 887 18.39 -0.58 9.34
CA ASP A 887 17.22 -0.09 8.61
C ASP A 887 17.51 -0.01 7.10
N GLU A 888 18.70 0.49 6.72
CA GLU A 888 19.17 0.49 5.33
C GLU A 888 19.40 -0.93 4.79
N LEU A 889 20.01 -1.83 5.57
CA LEU A 889 20.17 -3.24 5.21
C LEU A 889 18.82 -3.91 4.92
N LYS A 890 17.79 -3.66 5.74
CA LYS A 890 16.43 -4.16 5.50
C LYS A 890 15.83 -3.65 4.19
N ILE A 891 16.05 -2.37 3.84
CA ILE A 891 15.64 -1.81 2.55
C ILE A 891 16.41 -2.49 1.41
N MET A 892 17.74 -2.64 1.51
CA MET A 892 18.57 -3.32 0.50
C MET A 892 18.30 -4.84 0.38
N CYS A 893 17.72 -5.49 1.38
CA CYS A 893 17.23 -6.87 1.27
C CYS A 893 15.86 -6.97 0.56
N ALA A 894 15.07 -5.89 0.54
CA ALA A 894 13.76 -5.82 -0.11
C ALA A 894 13.84 -5.29 -1.55
N ILE A 895 14.84 -4.46 -1.86
CA ILE A 895 15.22 -4.09 -3.22
C ILE A 895 15.93 -5.30 -3.88
N GLY A 896 15.55 -5.66 -5.10
CA GLY A 896 16.20 -6.73 -5.86
C GLY A 896 17.47 -6.27 -6.60
N LYS A 897 18.01 -7.15 -7.43
CA LYS A 897 19.15 -6.83 -8.31
C LYS A 897 18.66 -6.11 -9.57
N HIS A 898 19.41 -5.09 -10.02
CA HIS A 898 19.16 -4.33 -11.24
C HIS A 898 20.45 -3.64 -11.69
N PRO A 899 20.82 -3.65 -12.99
CA PRO A 899 22.09 -3.12 -13.47
C PRO A 899 22.32 -1.61 -13.25
N ASN A 900 21.30 -0.84 -12.83
CA ASN A 900 21.46 0.56 -12.39
C ASN A 900 21.23 0.83 -10.90
N VAL A 901 21.10 -0.21 -10.07
CA VAL A 901 21.00 -0.12 -8.60
C VAL A 901 22.20 -0.84 -7.98
N LEU A 902 22.69 -0.34 -6.84
CA LEU A 902 23.80 -0.94 -6.09
C LEU A 902 23.39 -2.26 -5.44
N ALA A 903 23.97 -3.39 -5.84
CA ALA A 903 23.65 -4.70 -5.25
C ALA A 903 24.22 -4.87 -3.82
N LEU A 904 23.35 -5.36 -2.94
CA LEU A 904 23.75 -6.09 -1.74
C LEU A 904 24.38 -7.43 -2.13
N ILE A 905 25.54 -7.73 -1.55
CA ILE A 905 26.17 -9.06 -1.60
C ILE A 905 25.80 -9.84 -0.34
N GLY A 906 25.94 -9.21 0.83
CA GLY A 906 25.59 -9.80 2.12
C GLY A 906 25.81 -8.84 3.29
N ALA A 907 25.67 -9.33 4.51
CA ALA A 907 25.95 -8.56 5.72
C ALA A 907 26.49 -9.46 6.85
N ILE A 908 27.15 -8.84 7.83
CA ILE A 908 27.59 -9.49 9.07
C ILE A 908 26.81 -8.85 10.21
N THR A 909 26.04 -9.65 10.94
CA THR A 909 25.15 -9.21 12.03
C THR A 909 25.38 -9.99 13.33
N LYS A 910 25.96 -11.20 13.27
CA LYS A 910 26.24 -12.08 14.42
C LYS A 910 26.91 -11.41 15.63
N ASN A 911 27.79 -10.41 15.42
CA ASN A 911 28.51 -9.71 16.50
C ASN A 911 28.24 -8.19 16.55
N MET A 912 26.98 -7.80 16.36
CA MET A 912 26.54 -6.41 16.61
C MET A 912 27.00 -5.87 17.98
N LYS A 913 27.10 -6.71 19.02
CA LYS A 913 27.61 -6.33 20.35
C LYS A 913 29.06 -5.84 20.36
N GLY A 914 29.95 -6.47 19.58
CA GLY A 914 31.31 -6.00 19.37
C GLY A 914 31.42 -4.73 18.52
N GLY A 915 30.30 -4.25 17.97
CA GLY A 915 30.25 -3.19 16.98
C GLY A 915 30.36 -3.68 15.53
N GLU A 916 30.39 -5.00 15.31
CA GLU A 916 30.54 -5.63 14.00
C GLU A 916 29.18 -5.79 13.30
N LEU A 917 28.59 -4.65 12.92
CA LEU A 917 27.55 -4.59 11.90
C LEU A 917 28.19 -4.11 10.59
N TYR A 918 28.22 -4.97 9.58
CA TYR A 918 28.78 -4.64 8.27
C TYR A 918 27.80 -5.00 7.17
N VAL A 919 27.58 -4.08 6.23
CA VAL A 919 26.82 -4.31 5.00
C VAL A 919 27.82 -4.36 3.84
N VAL A 920 27.81 -5.45 3.08
CA VAL A 920 28.77 -5.74 2.01
C VAL A 920 28.06 -5.61 0.67
N VAL A 921 28.53 -4.69 -0.16
CA VAL A 921 27.95 -4.32 -1.45
C VAL A 921 29.03 -4.37 -2.55
N GLU A 922 28.62 -4.35 -3.81
CA GLU A 922 29.57 -4.32 -4.92
C GLU A 922 30.43 -3.05 -4.95
N LEU A 923 31.69 -3.18 -5.37
CA LEU A 923 32.62 -2.05 -5.48
C LEU A 923 32.37 -1.28 -6.78
N CYS A 924 32.35 0.05 -6.70
CA CYS A 924 32.21 0.97 -7.84
C CYS A 924 33.49 1.79 -7.99
N ASP A 925 34.34 1.42 -8.97
CA ASP A 925 35.73 1.88 -9.08
C ASP A 925 35.89 3.40 -9.27
N ASN A 926 34.93 4.04 -9.93
CA ASN A 926 35.01 5.45 -10.33
C ASN A 926 34.43 6.42 -9.27
N GLY A 927 34.00 5.92 -8.10
CA GLY A 927 33.45 6.75 -7.03
C GLY A 927 32.05 7.28 -7.35
N ASN A 928 31.70 8.47 -6.83
CA ASN A 928 30.41 9.10 -7.12
C ASN A 928 30.45 9.99 -8.38
N LEU A 929 29.31 10.06 -9.07
CA LEU A 929 29.12 10.77 -10.33
C LEU A 929 29.46 12.27 -10.21
N LYS A 930 29.15 12.93 -9.08
CA LYS A 930 29.47 14.35 -8.88
C LYS A 930 30.97 14.63 -8.88
N GLU A 931 31.75 13.87 -8.10
CA GLU A 931 33.21 13.99 -8.07
C GLU A 931 33.84 13.57 -9.41
N TYR A 932 33.30 12.52 -10.04
CA TYR A 932 33.75 12.07 -11.36
C TYR A 932 33.53 13.12 -12.46
N LEU A 933 32.37 13.78 -12.49
CA LEU A 933 32.09 14.90 -13.43
C LEU A 933 33.02 16.10 -13.17
N LEU A 934 33.21 16.49 -11.91
CA LEU A 934 34.10 17.59 -11.54
C LEU A 934 35.55 17.33 -11.95
N LYS A 935 36.03 16.08 -11.77
CA LYS A 935 37.38 15.63 -12.16
C LYS A 935 37.62 15.73 -13.68
N HIS A 936 36.60 15.46 -14.50
CA HIS A 936 36.72 15.44 -15.96
C HIS A 936 36.25 16.74 -16.65
N LYS A 937 35.76 17.74 -15.89
CA LYS A 937 35.25 19.02 -16.40
C LYS A 937 36.21 19.76 -17.36
N ASN A 938 37.52 19.62 -17.14
CA ASN A 938 38.55 20.27 -17.96
C ASN A 938 38.93 19.46 -19.23
N LYS A 939 38.31 18.29 -19.44
CA LYS A 939 38.50 17.38 -20.60
C LYS A 939 37.15 17.00 -21.22
N PHE A 940 36.22 17.96 -21.26
CA PHE A 940 34.86 17.74 -21.76
C PHE A 940 34.71 18.15 -23.23
N ILE A 941 34.13 17.26 -24.04
CA ILE A 941 33.85 17.45 -25.46
C ILE A 941 32.37 17.83 -25.62
N ASN A 942 32.09 19.07 -26.00
CA ASN A 942 30.71 19.48 -26.29
C ASN A 942 30.31 19.07 -27.71
N GLU A 943 29.44 18.07 -27.84
CA GLU A 943 28.90 17.58 -29.11
C GLU A 943 27.65 18.38 -29.57
N LEU A 944 27.14 19.29 -28.73
CA LEU A 944 25.97 20.12 -29.01
C LEU A 944 26.37 21.39 -29.77
N LYS A 945 25.96 21.51 -31.04
CA LYS A 945 26.08 22.73 -31.86
C LYS A 945 24.74 23.45 -31.94
N GLN A 946 24.76 24.75 -32.20
CA GLN A 946 23.59 25.56 -32.49
C GLN A 946 23.63 26.06 -33.93
N THR A 947 22.49 26.06 -34.63
CA THR A 947 22.31 26.72 -35.93
C THR A 947 21.15 27.69 -35.90
N GLN A 948 21.33 28.80 -36.62
CA GLN A 948 20.21 29.63 -37.06
C GLN A 948 19.59 28.98 -38.28
N LEU A 949 18.28 28.76 -38.26
CA LEU A 949 17.56 28.19 -39.39
C LEU A 949 17.25 29.29 -40.44
N PRO A 950 17.27 28.97 -41.75
CA PRO A 950 16.71 29.85 -42.77
C PRO A 950 15.23 30.16 -42.49
N ASP A 951 14.79 31.35 -42.90
CA ASP A 951 13.37 31.71 -42.85
C ASP A 951 12.62 30.98 -43.99
N ASP A 952 11.80 30.01 -43.58
CA ASP A 952 11.09 29.07 -44.44
C ASP A 952 9.55 29.22 -44.33
N GLY A 953 9.09 30.36 -43.81
CA GLY A 953 7.68 30.73 -43.76
C GLY A 953 6.81 29.84 -42.87
N TYR A 954 7.39 29.14 -41.88
CA TYR A 954 6.63 28.40 -40.88
C TYR A 954 6.07 29.31 -39.77
N LEU A 955 4.94 28.91 -39.20
CA LEU A 955 4.28 29.61 -38.09
C LEU A 955 4.94 29.28 -36.74
N ARG A 956 6.22 29.65 -36.59
CA ARG A 956 7.04 29.38 -35.40
C ARG A 956 6.84 30.42 -34.28
N PRO A 957 6.99 30.04 -33.00
CA PRO A 957 7.43 30.95 -31.93
C PRO A 957 8.89 31.40 -32.14
N ASP A 958 9.33 32.45 -31.44
CA ASP A 958 10.56 33.21 -31.76
C ASP A 958 11.92 32.50 -31.57
N SER A 959 11.96 31.18 -31.35
CA SER A 959 13.21 30.40 -31.30
C SER A 959 13.82 30.17 -32.69
N SER A 960 14.46 31.22 -33.22
CA SER A 960 15.21 31.22 -34.49
C SER A 960 16.52 30.40 -34.46
N ILE A 961 16.88 29.88 -33.28
CA ILE A 961 18.02 28.99 -33.04
C ILE A 961 17.45 27.60 -32.72
N LYS A 962 17.97 26.56 -33.36
CA LYS A 962 17.84 25.19 -32.86
C LYS A 962 19.20 24.66 -32.43
N SER A 963 19.18 23.89 -31.36
CA SER A 963 20.30 23.02 -30.99
C SER A 963 20.24 21.71 -31.80
N HIS A 964 21.39 21.13 -32.11
CA HIS A 964 21.54 19.83 -32.79
C HIS A 964 22.87 19.18 -32.42
N TYR A 965 22.89 17.84 -32.32
CA TYR A 965 24.12 17.09 -32.06
C TYR A 965 24.96 16.96 -33.33
N ALA A 966 26.28 17.04 -33.20
CA ALA A 966 27.22 17.01 -34.31
C ALA A 966 27.50 15.59 -34.86
N SER A 967 26.46 14.75 -35.00
CA SER A 967 26.59 13.32 -35.30
C SER A 967 26.97 12.98 -36.76
N GLU A 968 27.12 13.97 -37.65
CA GLU A 968 27.52 13.75 -39.04
C GLU A 968 28.90 14.33 -39.32
N GLN A 969 29.85 13.42 -39.59
CA GLN A 969 31.13 13.61 -40.30
C GLN A 969 31.85 14.94 -40.06
N ILE A 970 32.61 15.04 -38.97
CA ILE A 970 33.63 16.08 -38.79
C ILE A 970 34.77 15.79 -39.80
N PRO A 971 35.03 16.62 -40.83
CA PRO A 971 35.94 16.27 -41.94
C PRO A 971 37.44 16.19 -41.60
N ASP A 972 37.79 16.35 -40.32
CA ASP A 972 39.15 16.49 -39.79
C ASP A 972 39.50 15.39 -38.75
N TRP A 973 38.53 14.55 -38.36
CA TRP A 973 38.74 13.47 -37.38
C TRP A 973 38.62 12.11 -38.07
N SER A 974 39.66 11.28 -37.99
CA SER A 974 39.66 9.95 -38.61
C SER A 974 38.80 8.95 -37.83
N ASN A 975 38.22 7.98 -38.53
CA ASN A 975 37.44 6.88 -37.94
C ASN A 975 38.24 6.09 -36.88
N ASP A 976 39.56 6.08 -37.00
CA ASP A 976 40.49 5.46 -36.05
C ASP A 976 40.41 6.12 -34.66
N MET A 977 40.16 7.43 -34.59
CA MET A 977 40.15 8.18 -33.32
C MET A 977 38.82 8.08 -32.57
N GLU A 978 37.69 7.88 -33.26
CA GLU A 978 36.42 7.55 -32.61
C GLU A 978 36.41 6.10 -32.10
N SER A 979 37.05 5.18 -32.83
CA SER A 979 37.28 3.83 -32.32
C SER A 979 38.27 3.81 -31.15
N ASP A 980 39.34 4.63 -31.13
CA ASP A 980 40.21 4.80 -29.95
C ASP A 980 39.49 5.40 -28.73
N ARG A 981 38.68 6.46 -28.92
CA ARG A 981 37.77 7.01 -27.89
C ARG A 981 36.90 5.91 -27.27
N LEU A 982 36.52 4.93 -28.08
CA LEU A 982 35.68 3.80 -27.70
C LEU A 982 36.48 2.56 -27.23
N LEU A 983 37.82 2.52 -27.32
CA LEU A 983 38.59 1.29 -27.06
C LEU A 983 39.79 1.43 -26.12
N SER A 984 40.44 2.60 -25.96
CA SER A 984 41.78 2.65 -25.35
C SER A 984 42.00 3.59 -24.14
N ASP A 985 41.33 4.76 -23.99
CA ASP A 985 41.54 5.63 -22.80
C ASP A 985 40.25 6.12 -22.09
N SER A 986 40.30 6.03 -20.77
CA SER A 986 39.29 6.41 -19.78
C SER A 986 39.07 7.93 -19.61
N ALA A 987 39.93 8.78 -20.17
CA ALA A 987 40.24 10.10 -19.61
C ALA A 987 39.40 11.31 -20.11
N MET A 988 38.44 11.13 -21.02
CA MET A 988 37.58 12.22 -21.54
C MET A 988 36.08 11.91 -21.41
N LEU A 989 35.25 12.96 -21.34
CA LEU A 989 33.78 12.86 -21.35
C LEU A 989 33.20 13.74 -22.46
N ALA A 990 32.03 13.36 -22.99
CA ALA A 990 31.29 14.16 -23.96
C ALA A 990 29.81 14.33 -23.60
N THR A 991 29.06 15.12 -24.37
CA THR A 991 27.62 15.35 -24.15
C THR A 991 26.82 14.04 -24.17
N SER A 992 27.18 13.09 -25.02
CA SER A 992 26.60 11.74 -25.09
C SER A 992 26.83 10.90 -23.82
N ASP A 993 27.99 11.00 -23.15
CA ASP A 993 28.19 10.40 -21.81
C ASP A 993 27.19 10.97 -20.79
N LEU A 994 26.89 12.28 -20.85
CA LEU A 994 25.96 12.93 -19.93
C LEU A 994 24.53 12.44 -20.12
N ILE A 995 24.08 12.29 -21.37
CA ILE A 995 22.75 11.74 -21.69
C ILE A 995 22.68 10.26 -21.27
N SER A 996 23.76 9.49 -21.46
CA SER A 996 23.87 8.11 -20.96
C SER A 996 23.74 8.03 -19.43
N PHE A 997 24.45 8.88 -18.67
CA PHE A 997 24.31 8.92 -17.21
C PHE A 997 22.88 9.25 -16.76
N ALA A 998 22.24 10.20 -17.44
CA ALA A 998 20.84 10.57 -17.18
C ALA A 998 19.87 9.42 -17.46
N MET A 999 19.99 8.75 -18.62
CA MET A 999 19.18 7.60 -19.02
C MET A 999 19.33 6.43 -18.04
N GLN A 1000 20.57 6.11 -17.65
CA GLN A 1000 20.87 5.02 -16.71
C GLN A 1000 20.31 5.28 -15.30
N VAL A 1001 20.35 6.53 -14.81
CA VAL A 1001 19.71 6.88 -13.54
C VAL A 1001 18.19 6.81 -13.65
N ALA A 1002 17.60 7.18 -14.79
CA ALA A 1002 16.17 7.03 -15.02
C ALA A 1002 15.74 5.54 -15.01
N ASN A 1003 16.48 4.64 -15.68
CA ASN A 1003 16.27 3.19 -15.61
C ASN A 1003 16.30 2.68 -14.15
N GLY A 1004 17.28 3.13 -13.37
CA GLY A 1004 17.40 2.75 -11.95
C GLY A 1004 16.23 3.22 -11.10
N MET A 1005 15.73 4.43 -11.33
CA MET A 1005 14.58 4.98 -10.60
C MET A 1005 13.24 4.40 -11.06
N GLU A 1006 13.07 4.06 -12.34
CA GLU A 1006 11.89 3.31 -12.81
C GLU A 1006 11.79 1.96 -12.08
N TYR A 1007 12.89 1.21 -12.02
CA TYR A 1007 12.97 -0.05 -11.27
C TYR A 1007 12.57 0.14 -9.80
N LEU A 1008 13.12 1.16 -9.11
CA LEU A 1008 12.80 1.44 -7.71
C LEU A 1008 11.33 1.86 -7.51
N SER A 1009 10.74 2.59 -8.46
CA SER A 1009 9.32 2.96 -8.41
C SER A 1009 8.38 1.75 -8.47
N SER A 1010 8.80 0.67 -9.15
CA SER A 1010 8.03 -0.59 -9.22
C SER A 1010 8.05 -1.41 -7.92
N ILE A 1011 9.03 -1.17 -7.04
CA ILE A 1011 9.21 -1.86 -5.74
C ILE A 1011 8.90 -0.87 -4.59
N PRO A 1012 7.73 -0.19 -4.62
CA PRO A 1012 7.38 1.07 -3.95
C PRO A 1012 8.45 1.69 -3.05
N CYS A 1013 9.54 2.18 -3.65
CA CYS A 1013 10.69 2.74 -2.96
C CYS A 1013 10.85 4.22 -3.30
N ILE A 1014 10.92 5.08 -2.28
CA ILE A 1014 11.17 6.52 -2.42
C ILE A 1014 12.58 6.78 -1.90
N HIS A 1015 13.44 7.36 -2.74
CA HIS A 1015 14.86 7.59 -2.46
C HIS A 1015 15.10 8.79 -1.53
N ARG A 1016 14.29 9.86 -1.65
CA ARG A 1016 14.28 11.07 -0.78
C ARG A 1016 15.55 11.94 -0.78
N ASP A 1017 16.67 11.47 -1.33
CA ASP A 1017 17.95 12.20 -1.47
C ASP A 1017 18.63 11.84 -2.82
N LEU A 1018 17.85 11.76 -3.90
CA LEU A 1018 18.38 11.49 -5.24
C LEU A 1018 19.21 12.68 -5.74
N ALA A 1019 20.51 12.46 -5.94
CA ALA A 1019 21.48 13.48 -6.35
C ALA A 1019 22.75 12.85 -6.94
N ALA A 1020 23.56 13.60 -7.68
CA ALA A 1020 24.78 13.09 -8.33
C ALA A 1020 25.87 12.61 -7.34
N ARG A 1021 25.74 12.94 -6.04
CA ARG A 1021 26.56 12.39 -4.94
C ARG A 1021 26.21 10.95 -4.55
N ASN A 1022 24.97 10.54 -4.79
CA ASN A 1022 24.39 9.25 -4.39
C ASN A 1022 24.24 8.27 -5.58
N VAL A 1023 24.75 8.66 -6.75
CA VAL A 1023 24.98 7.79 -7.90
C VAL A 1023 26.47 7.45 -7.96
N LEU A 1024 26.81 6.17 -7.94
CA LEU A 1024 28.17 5.66 -8.10
C LEU A 1024 28.43 5.20 -9.54
N LEU A 1025 29.69 5.06 -9.93
CA LEU A 1025 30.11 4.60 -11.27
C LEU A 1025 31.03 3.38 -11.19
N THR A 1026 30.74 2.34 -11.98
CA THR A 1026 31.67 1.22 -12.21
C THR A 1026 32.82 1.62 -13.15
N ARG A 1027 33.87 0.80 -13.27
CA ARG A 1027 34.92 0.97 -14.29
C ARG A 1027 34.39 1.11 -15.72
N LYS A 1028 33.27 0.45 -16.06
CA LYS A 1028 32.56 0.55 -17.35
C LYS A 1028 31.70 1.83 -17.52
N ARG A 1029 31.77 2.79 -16.60
CA ARG A 1029 30.90 3.99 -16.56
C ARG A 1029 29.40 3.68 -16.38
N ILE A 1030 29.06 2.52 -15.81
CA ILE A 1030 27.67 2.18 -15.49
C ILE A 1030 27.26 2.79 -14.16
N CYS A 1031 26.14 3.52 -14.16
CA CYS A 1031 25.58 4.21 -12.99
C CYS A 1031 24.95 3.22 -12.00
N ARG A 1032 25.19 3.41 -10.70
CA ARG A 1032 24.60 2.65 -9.59
C ARG A 1032 23.97 3.59 -8.57
N ILE A 1033 22.64 3.57 -8.43
CA ILE A 1033 21.94 4.34 -7.39
C ILE A 1033 22.20 3.72 -6.01
N ALA A 1034 22.48 4.54 -5.00
CA ALA A 1034 22.98 4.14 -3.67
C ALA A 1034 22.50 5.05 -2.52
N ASP A 1035 22.83 4.69 -1.28
CA ASP A 1035 22.45 5.39 -0.03
C ASP A 1035 20.91 5.54 0.13
N PHE A 1036 20.20 4.41 0.11
CA PHE A 1036 18.74 4.28 0.35
C PHE A 1036 18.29 4.54 1.80
N GLY A 1037 19.06 5.31 2.59
CA GLY A 1037 18.86 5.51 4.01
C GLY A 1037 19.11 6.95 4.45
N MET A 1038 18.26 7.49 5.31
CA MET A 1038 18.34 8.88 5.76
C MET A 1038 19.54 9.14 6.69
N ALA A 1039 20.67 9.55 6.11
CA ALA A 1039 21.34 10.85 6.38
C ALA A 1039 22.89 10.79 6.32
N LYS A 1040 23.52 11.69 5.54
CA LYS A 1040 24.96 11.99 5.63
C LYS A 1040 25.33 13.48 5.42
N ASN A 1041 25.60 14.13 6.56
CA ASN A 1041 26.80 14.95 6.84
C ASN A 1041 27.07 16.30 6.13
N GLU A 1042 27.49 17.26 6.96
CA GLU A 1042 28.53 18.33 6.83
C GLU A 1042 28.80 19.10 5.51
N ASN A 1043 28.09 18.85 4.42
CA ASN A 1043 28.23 19.64 3.20
C ASN A 1043 27.55 21.00 3.39
N LYS A 1044 28.21 22.12 3.01
CA LYS A 1044 27.65 23.49 3.13
C LYS A 1044 26.32 23.71 2.38
N ASN A 1045 25.92 22.74 1.57
CA ASN A 1045 24.73 22.74 0.73
C ASN A 1045 23.49 22.14 1.42
N TYR A 1046 23.64 21.42 2.55
CA TYR A 1046 22.51 20.92 3.35
C TYR A 1046 22.02 22.01 4.32
N TYR A 1047 20.69 22.11 4.51
CA TYR A 1047 20.07 23.11 5.39
C TYR A 1047 19.52 22.45 6.66
N ARG A 1048 19.52 23.18 7.77
CA ARG A 1048 18.92 22.75 9.05
C ARG A 1048 17.55 23.39 9.21
N LEU A 1049 16.49 22.62 9.03
CA LEU A 1049 15.12 23.10 9.21
C LEU A 1049 14.87 23.50 10.67
N ARG A 1050 14.62 24.80 10.91
CA ARG A 1050 14.43 25.38 12.26
C ARG A 1050 13.33 24.66 13.10
N LYS A 1051 12.32 24.07 12.45
CA LYS A 1051 11.22 23.31 13.09
C LYS A 1051 11.54 21.85 13.49
N ARG A 1052 12.61 21.23 12.98
CA ARG A 1052 12.89 19.77 13.21
C ARG A 1052 14.32 19.43 13.63
N ASN A 1053 15.28 20.37 13.58
CA ASN A 1053 16.70 20.15 13.95
C ASN A 1053 17.41 19.02 13.18
N VAL A 1054 16.92 18.68 11.98
CA VAL A 1054 17.49 17.69 11.05
C VAL A 1054 18.11 18.43 9.86
N LEU A 1055 19.21 17.88 9.32
CA LEU A 1055 19.82 18.34 8.06
C LEU A 1055 19.12 17.68 6.88
N VAL A 1056 18.76 18.48 5.86
CA VAL A 1056 18.03 18.02 4.67
C VAL A 1056 18.68 18.52 3.37
N PRO A 1057 18.54 17.79 2.23
CA PRO A 1057 19.15 18.12 0.94
C PRO A 1057 18.38 19.25 0.22
N TYR A 1058 18.25 20.39 0.88
CA TYR A 1058 17.27 21.45 0.59
C TYR A 1058 17.22 21.99 -0.84
N ARG A 1059 18.32 21.90 -1.60
CA ARG A 1059 18.41 22.34 -3.01
C ARG A 1059 17.98 21.27 -4.03
N TRP A 1060 17.79 20.04 -3.59
CA TRP A 1060 17.31 18.90 -4.38
C TRP A 1060 15.83 18.58 -4.12
N MET A 1061 15.33 18.96 -2.94
CA MET A 1061 13.95 18.69 -2.51
C MET A 1061 12.91 19.45 -3.33
N ALA A 1062 11.77 18.81 -3.55
CA ALA A 1062 10.57 19.41 -4.12
C ALA A 1062 9.88 20.39 -3.17
N ILE A 1063 8.97 21.22 -3.69
CA ILE A 1063 8.27 22.27 -2.93
C ILE A 1063 7.48 21.67 -1.76
N GLU A 1064 6.70 20.60 -2.00
CA GLU A 1064 5.93 19.86 -1.00
C GLU A 1064 6.81 19.15 0.05
N ALA A 1065 8.00 18.71 -0.35
CA ALA A 1065 8.98 18.14 0.57
C ALA A 1065 9.64 19.20 1.45
N ILE A 1066 9.78 20.45 0.97
CA ILE A 1066 10.32 21.58 1.71
C ILE A 1066 9.28 22.17 2.69
N GLN A 1067 8.03 22.35 2.25
CA GLN A 1067 6.98 22.99 3.06
C GLN A 1067 6.41 22.04 4.11
N ASP A 1068 5.89 20.90 3.66
CA ASP A 1068 5.08 20.00 4.48
C ASP A 1068 5.91 18.80 4.99
N GLY A 1069 6.99 18.48 4.27
CA GLY A 1069 7.81 17.30 4.52
C GLY A 1069 7.21 16.02 3.96
N VAL A 1070 6.40 16.16 2.90
CA VAL A 1070 5.81 15.06 2.13
C VAL A 1070 6.85 14.54 1.14
N TYR A 1071 7.00 13.22 1.05
CA TYR A 1071 7.91 12.57 0.10
C TYR A 1071 7.12 11.51 -0.69
N THR A 1072 7.22 11.58 -2.01
CA THR A 1072 6.55 10.73 -2.99
C THR A 1072 7.46 10.45 -4.20
N LEU A 1073 7.05 9.61 -5.14
CA LEU A 1073 7.80 9.34 -6.37
C LEU A 1073 7.93 10.61 -7.24
N GLU A 1074 6.94 11.49 -7.20
CA GLU A 1074 6.91 12.78 -7.89
C GLU A 1074 7.89 13.78 -7.24
N SER A 1075 8.17 13.64 -5.94
CA SER A 1075 9.21 14.41 -5.25
C SER A 1075 10.63 13.91 -5.58
N ASP A 1076 10.78 12.60 -5.86
CA ASP A 1076 12.01 12.05 -6.44
C ASP A 1076 12.16 12.46 -7.91
N MET A 1077 11.08 12.64 -8.67
CA MET A 1077 11.14 13.18 -10.04
C MET A 1077 11.66 14.62 -10.09
N TRP A 1078 11.22 15.47 -9.15
CA TRP A 1078 11.83 16.80 -8.97
C TRP A 1078 13.33 16.69 -8.66
N SER A 1079 13.69 15.79 -7.74
CA SER A 1079 15.08 15.52 -7.36
C SER A 1079 15.91 15.02 -8.56
N PHE A 1080 15.31 14.21 -9.44
CA PHE A 1080 15.89 13.76 -10.71
C PHE A 1080 16.12 14.94 -11.66
N GLY A 1081 15.17 15.89 -11.79
CA GLY A 1081 15.39 17.13 -12.54
C GLY A 1081 16.59 17.93 -12.03
N ILE A 1082 16.78 18.01 -10.70
CA ILE A 1082 17.96 18.65 -10.10
C ILE A 1082 19.24 17.83 -10.37
N LEU A 1083 19.17 16.51 -10.38
CA LEU A 1083 20.28 15.62 -10.75
C LEU A 1083 20.67 15.80 -12.24
N LEU A 1084 19.70 15.96 -13.15
CA LEU A 1084 19.96 16.33 -14.55
C LEU A 1084 20.71 17.67 -14.62
N TYR A 1085 20.30 18.67 -13.83
CA TYR A 1085 21.03 19.94 -13.74
C TYR A 1085 22.48 19.75 -13.23
N GLU A 1086 22.71 18.89 -12.22
CA GLU A 1086 24.08 18.53 -11.79
C GLU A 1086 24.89 17.87 -12.91
N ILE A 1087 24.29 16.96 -13.68
CA ILE A 1087 24.93 16.29 -14.82
C ILE A 1087 25.34 17.31 -15.90
N PHE A 1088 24.39 18.08 -16.44
CA PHE A 1088 24.65 19.00 -17.56
C PHE A 1088 25.39 20.30 -17.17
N THR A 1089 25.69 20.51 -15.88
CA THR A 1089 26.65 21.53 -15.40
C THR A 1089 28.04 20.98 -15.05
N LEU A 1090 28.27 19.67 -15.25
CA LEU A 1090 29.46 18.92 -14.85
C LEU A 1090 29.75 19.04 -13.35
N GLY A 1091 28.77 18.60 -12.55
CA GLY A 1091 28.85 18.56 -11.09
C GLY A 1091 28.57 19.89 -10.39
N GLY A 1092 27.88 20.83 -11.03
CA GLY A 1092 27.57 22.16 -10.50
C GLY A 1092 26.73 22.17 -9.21
N LEU A 1093 26.50 23.36 -8.66
CA LEU A 1093 25.63 23.57 -7.50
C LEU A 1093 24.26 24.09 -7.98
N PRO A 1094 23.13 23.42 -7.67
CA PRO A 1094 21.80 23.94 -7.98
C PRO A 1094 21.51 25.28 -7.28
N TYR A 1095 20.81 26.18 -7.96
CA TYR A 1095 20.44 27.53 -7.53
C TYR A 1095 21.62 28.39 -7.02
N PRO A 1096 22.76 28.46 -7.76
CA PRO A 1096 24.04 28.90 -7.21
C PRO A 1096 24.08 30.38 -6.77
N THR A 1097 23.11 31.20 -7.21
CA THR A 1097 22.96 32.63 -6.89
C THR A 1097 21.99 32.93 -5.74
N ILE A 1098 21.25 31.94 -5.25
CA ILE A 1098 20.16 32.11 -4.26
C ILE A 1098 20.58 31.51 -2.92
N SER A 1099 20.22 32.14 -1.79
CA SER A 1099 20.50 31.60 -0.44
C SER A 1099 19.62 30.38 -0.12
N ASN A 1100 19.96 29.62 0.93
CA ASN A 1100 19.07 28.56 1.43
C ASN A 1100 17.81 29.10 2.13
N GLU A 1101 17.79 30.37 2.53
CA GLU A 1101 16.65 30.97 3.25
C GLU A 1101 15.61 31.55 2.26
N ASP A 1102 16.06 32.11 1.13
CA ASP A 1102 15.20 32.70 0.09
C ASP A 1102 14.65 31.67 -0.92
N LEU A 1103 15.28 30.48 -1.01
CA LEU A 1103 15.03 29.52 -2.10
C LEU A 1103 13.56 29.10 -2.20
N LEU A 1104 12.90 28.79 -1.07
CA LEU A 1104 11.49 28.39 -1.08
C LEU A 1104 10.58 29.48 -1.68
N LEU A 1105 10.79 30.74 -1.28
CA LEU A 1105 10.01 31.87 -1.81
C LEU A 1105 10.20 31.97 -3.33
N LYS A 1106 11.45 31.86 -3.81
CA LYS A 1106 11.74 31.89 -5.24
C LYS A 1106 11.14 30.71 -6.00
N LEU A 1107 11.14 29.50 -5.44
CA LEU A 1107 10.48 28.34 -6.05
C LEU A 1107 8.95 28.52 -6.14
N LEU A 1108 8.34 29.15 -5.14
CA LEU A 1108 6.92 29.50 -5.11
C LEU A 1108 6.54 30.61 -6.10
N ASP A 1109 7.43 31.60 -6.30
CA ASP A 1109 7.36 32.62 -7.36
C ASP A 1109 7.51 32.04 -8.79
N GLY A 1110 7.76 30.73 -8.93
CA GLY A 1110 7.97 30.05 -10.20
C GLY A 1110 9.42 30.07 -10.72
N TYR A 1111 10.39 30.59 -9.96
CA TYR A 1111 11.81 30.55 -10.35
C TYR A 1111 12.32 29.11 -10.46
N ARG A 1112 13.14 28.84 -11.47
CA ARG A 1112 13.80 27.55 -11.73
C ARG A 1112 15.27 27.76 -12.08
N ASN A 1113 16.07 26.69 -12.07
CA ASN A 1113 17.47 26.78 -12.52
C ASN A 1113 17.52 27.17 -14.01
N THR A 1114 18.48 28.00 -14.40
CA THR A 1114 18.69 28.36 -15.81
C THR A 1114 19.23 27.20 -16.63
N LYS A 1115 18.96 27.19 -17.95
CA LYS A 1115 19.44 26.16 -18.90
C LYS A 1115 20.95 25.91 -18.76
N PRO A 1116 21.40 24.67 -18.46
CA PRO A 1116 22.82 24.35 -18.43
C PRO A 1116 23.48 24.48 -19.81
N GLN A 1117 24.73 24.94 -19.84
CA GLN A 1117 25.46 25.25 -21.07
C GLN A 1117 25.68 24.07 -22.03
N TYR A 1118 25.65 22.83 -21.55
CA TYR A 1118 25.81 21.61 -22.36
C TYR A 1118 24.48 20.86 -22.59
N CYS A 1119 23.34 21.48 -22.27
CA CYS A 1119 22.02 20.86 -22.33
C CYS A 1119 21.30 21.20 -23.64
N HIS A 1120 20.70 20.19 -24.28
CA HIS A 1120 19.74 20.41 -25.37
C HIS A 1120 18.49 21.13 -24.85
N GLU A 1121 17.75 21.82 -25.71
CA GLU A 1121 16.51 22.51 -25.34
C GLU A 1121 15.46 21.54 -24.82
N ASP A 1122 15.09 20.51 -25.59
CA ASP A 1122 14.09 19.52 -25.18
C ASP A 1122 14.48 18.73 -23.90
N ILE A 1123 15.77 18.65 -23.55
CA ILE A 1123 16.24 18.06 -22.28
C ILE A 1123 16.10 19.05 -21.13
N TYR A 1124 16.27 20.36 -21.37
CA TYR A 1124 15.95 21.39 -20.39
C TYR A 1124 14.43 21.53 -20.19
N ASP A 1125 13.63 21.36 -21.24
CA ASP A 1125 12.17 21.30 -21.14
C ASP A 1125 11.70 20.03 -20.40
N LEU A 1126 12.48 18.95 -20.42
CA LEU A 1126 12.31 17.83 -19.49
C LEU A 1126 12.63 18.24 -18.04
N MET A 1127 13.75 18.93 -17.78
CA MET A 1127 14.06 19.45 -16.43
C MET A 1127 12.95 20.37 -15.90
N MET A 1128 12.43 21.27 -16.73
CA MET A 1128 11.36 22.19 -16.37
C MET A 1128 10.07 21.44 -15.98
N ARG A 1129 9.68 20.42 -16.74
CA ARG A 1129 8.54 19.54 -16.40
C ARG A 1129 8.79 18.70 -15.14
N CYS A 1130 10.01 18.21 -14.91
CA CYS A 1130 10.38 17.60 -13.63
C CYS A 1130 10.22 18.56 -12.44
N TRP A 1131 10.36 19.88 -12.67
CA TRP A 1131 10.17 20.91 -11.67
C TRP A 1131 8.77 21.58 -11.70
N GLU A 1132 7.75 20.90 -12.21
CA GLU A 1132 6.40 21.45 -12.13
C GLU A 1132 5.90 21.62 -10.69
N LYS A 1133 5.10 22.67 -10.47
CA LYS A 1133 4.64 23.03 -9.11
C LYS A 1133 3.64 22.01 -8.58
N ASP A 1134 2.74 21.53 -9.43
CA ASP A 1134 1.88 20.40 -9.11
C ASP A 1134 2.66 19.08 -9.28
N PRO A 1135 2.71 18.19 -8.28
CA PRO A 1135 3.35 16.87 -8.42
C PRO A 1135 2.77 16.01 -9.54
N ASN A 1136 1.48 16.14 -9.85
CA ASN A 1136 0.78 15.27 -10.80
C ASN A 1136 1.08 15.61 -12.28
N GLU A 1137 1.54 16.84 -12.55
CA GLU A 1137 1.92 17.31 -13.90
C GLU A 1137 3.39 16.96 -14.24
N ARG A 1138 4.14 16.37 -13.29
CA ARG A 1138 5.53 15.93 -13.50
C ARG A 1138 5.55 14.63 -14.31
N PRO A 1139 6.53 14.43 -15.21
CA PRO A 1139 6.63 13.21 -16.01
C PRO A 1139 6.95 11.99 -15.15
N ASN A 1140 6.69 10.78 -15.65
CA ASN A 1140 7.16 9.54 -15.01
C ASN A 1140 8.54 9.11 -15.55
N PHE A 1141 9.21 8.19 -14.84
CA PHE A 1141 10.56 7.74 -15.23
C PHE A 1141 10.59 7.06 -16.61
N THR A 1142 9.54 6.32 -17.00
CA THR A 1142 9.43 5.70 -18.34
C THR A 1142 9.46 6.73 -19.47
N GLN A 1143 8.73 7.84 -19.31
CA GLN A 1143 8.76 8.98 -20.24
C GLN A 1143 10.15 9.62 -20.30
N CYS A 1144 10.82 9.77 -19.14
CA CYS A 1144 12.19 10.27 -19.08
C CYS A 1144 13.18 9.35 -19.81
N ILE A 1145 13.07 8.03 -19.63
CA ILE A 1145 13.91 7.03 -20.31
C ILE A 1145 13.74 7.11 -21.82
N HIS A 1146 12.51 7.12 -22.33
CA HIS A 1146 12.24 7.23 -23.75
C HIS A 1146 12.84 8.50 -24.37
N HIS A 1147 12.63 9.65 -23.72
CA HIS A 1147 13.15 10.95 -24.15
C HIS A 1147 14.69 11.00 -24.17
N LEU A 1148 15.32 10.51 -23.10
CA LEU A 1148 16.79 10.50 -22.98
C LEU A 1148 17.44 9.46 -23.92
N LYS A 1149 16.80 8.31 -24.14
CA LYS A 1149 17.27 7.28 -25.08
C LYS A 1149 17.25 7.78 -26.52
N GLU A 1150 16.21 8.52 -26.93
CA GLU A 1150 16.15 9.12 -28.26
C GLU A 1150 17.21 10.21 -28.43
N HIS A 1151 17.42 11.09 -27.45
CA HIS A 1151 18.53 12.05 -27.50
C HIS A 1151 19.91 11.38 -27.52
N LEU A 1152 20.09 10.24 -26.84
CA LEU A 1152 21.34 9.49 -26.91
C LEU A 1152 21.53 8.85 -28.29
N ARG A 1153 20.48 8.29 -28.89
CA ARG A 1153 20.47 7.76 -30.26
C ARG A 1153 20.88 8.82 -31.29
N LEU A 1154 20.41 10.06 -31.11
CA LEU A 1154 20.74 11.21 -31.97
C LEU A 1154 22.13 11.81 -31.68
N ALA A 1155 22.75 11.53 -30.52
CA ALA A 1155 24.06 12.05 -30.14
C ALA A 1155 25.21 11.07 -30.39
N SER A 1156 25.01 9.76 -30.16
CA SER A 1156 25.94 8.68 -30.50
C SER A 1156 25.23 7.31 -30.48
N PRO A 1157 24.85 6.76 -31.65
CA PRO A 1157 24.25 5.42 -31.74
C PRO A 1157 25.14 4.32 -31.16
N GLN A 1158 26.46 4.36 -31.39
CA GLN A 1158 27.39 3.33 -30.93
C GLN A 1158 27.54 3.31 -29.40
N LEU A 1159 27.39 4.46 -28.74
CA LEU A 1159 27.38 4.53 -27.28
C LEU A 1159 26.09 3.95 -26.69
N LEU A 1160 24.94 4.14 -27.34
CA LEU A 1160 23.68 3.53 -26.91
C LEU A 1160 23.76 2.00 -26.95
N GLU A 1161 24.14 1.42 -28.10
CA GLU A 1161 24.26 -0.05 -28.26
C GLU A 1161 25.23 -0.66 -27.23
N ARG A 1162 26.38 -0.01 -27.02
CA ARG A 1162 27.34 -0.39 -25.97
C ARG A 1162 26.73 -0.39 -24.58
N VAL A 1163 26.04 0.68 -24.20
CA VAL A 1163 25.47 0.82 -22.85
C VAL A 1163 24.40 -0.25 -22.62
N GLU A 1164 23.59 -0.60 -23.63
CA GLU A 1164 22.62 -1.68 -23.53
C GLU A 1164 23.28 -3.07 -23.37
N LEU A 1165 24.38 -3.33 -24.11
CA LEU A 1165 25.19 -4.54 -23.94
C LEU A 1165 25.84 -4.61 -22.55
N ASP A 1166 26.45 -3.52 -22.09
CA ASP A 1166 27.12 -3.43 -20.78
C ASP A 1166 26.12 -3.61 -19.62
N LEU A 1167 24.92 -3.04 -19.70
CA LEU A 1167 23.83 -3.27 -18.74
C LEU A 1167 23.40 -4.75 -18.71
N GLY A 1168 23.35 -5.40 -19.88
CA GLY A 1168 23.05 -6.82 -20.01
C GLY A 1168 24.13 -7.75 -19.42
N GLU A 1169 25.41 -7.37 -19.48
CA GLU A 1169 26.50 -8.08 -18.79
C GLU A 1169 26.49 -7.81 -17.28
N GLU A 1170 26.31 -6.56 -16.87
CA GLU A 1170 26.29 -6.13 -15.48
C GLU A 1170 25.12 -6.75 -14.68
N CYS A 1171 24.00 -7.04 -15.34
CA CYS A 1171 22.89 -7.82 -14.78
C CYS A 1171 23.34 -9.25 -14.43
N LYS A 1172 23.92 -9.97 -15.41
CA LYS A 1172 24.46 -11.33 -15.21
C LYS A 1172 25.56 -11.37 -14.14
N ARG A 1173 26.42 -10.33 -14.10
CA ARG A 1173 27.47 -10.18 -13.07
C ARG A 1173 26.87 -10.00 -11.68
N GLN A 1174 25.82 -9.19 -11.53
CA GLN A 1174 25.11 -9.05 -10.26
C GLN A 1174 24.47 -10.36 -9.82
N ASP A 1175 23.83 -11.13 -10.72
CA ASP A 1175 23.25 -12.42 -10.36
C ASP A 1175 24.30 -13.39 -9.80
N ALA A 1176 25.45 -13.49 -10.47
CA ALA A 1176 26.58 -14.32 -10.04
C ALA A 1176 27.12 -13.98 -8.63
N LEU A 1177 26.88 -12.77 -8.09
CA LEU A 1177 27.23 -12.42 -6.71
C LEU A 1177 26.59 -13.37 -5.67
N ALA A 1178 25.45 -14.00 -5.99
CA ALA A 1178 24.81 -14.96 -5.08
C ALA A 1178 25.66 -16.21 -4.81
N GLN A 1179 26.58 -16.57 -5.73
CA GLN A 1179 27.48 -17.73 -5.59
C GLN A 1179 28.52 -17.56 -4.45
N TRP A 1180 28.65 -16.35 -3.88
CA TRP A 1180 29.54 -16.06 -2.77
C TRP A 1180 28.90 -16.28 -1.39
N LEU A 1181 27.60 -16.61 -1.36
CA LEU A 1181 26.84 -16.92 -0.13
C LEU A 1181 26.78 -18.43 0.17
N THR A 1182 27.04 -19.28 -0.83
CA THR A 1182 26.90 -20.74 -0.74
C THR A 1182 28.26 -21.45 -0.82
N PRO A 1183 28.54 -22.46 0.02
CA PRO A 1183 29.63 -23.40 -0.22
C PRO A 1183 29.40 -24.17 -1.53
N GLU A 1184 30.47 -24.52 -2.23
CA GLU A 1184 30.40 -25.48 -3.33
C GLU A 1184 30.28 -26.92 -2.77
N PRO A 1185 29.49 -27.81 -3.39
CA PRO A 1185 29.34 -29.19 -2.94
C PRO A 1185 30.66 -29.97 -3.11
N ASP A 1186 31.01 -30.79 -2.12
CA ASP A 1186 32.27 -31.55 -2.15
C ASP A 1186 32.25 -32.60 -3.28
N PRO A 1187 33.19 -32.58 -4.24
CA PRO A 1187 33.28 -33.58 -5.31
C PRO A 1187 33.45 -35.03 -4.81
N ARG A 1188 33.81 -35.23 -3.54
CA ARG A 1188 34.19 -36.54 -2.97
C ARG A 1188 33.01 -37.37 -2.48
N GLU A 1189 31.81 -36.81 -2.30
CA GLU A 1189 30.61 -37.59 -1.93
C GLU A 1189 30.05 -38.42 -3.11
N GLY A 1190 30.53 -38.21 -4.34
CA GLY A 1190 30.06 -38.91 -5.54
C GLY A 1190 30.57 -40.35 -5.75
N ILE A 1191 31.31 -40.94 -4.80
CA ILE A 1191 31.99 -42.23 -5.00
C ILE A 1191 31.52 -43.30 -4.01
N ASN A 1192 30.32 -43.86 -4.25
CA ASN A 1192 29.95 -45.24 -3.89
C ASN A 1192 28.61 -45.65 -4.53
N GLY A 1193 28.65 -46.24 -5.74
CA GLY A 1193 27.47 -46.80 -6.42
C GLY A 1193 27.49 -46.70 -7.95
N PHE A 1194 28.09 -47.68 -8.64
CA PHE A 1194 28.11 -47.75 -10.11
C PHE A 1194 26.89 -48.52 -10.69
N GLY A 1195 26.29 -48.03 -11.78
CA GLY A 1195 25.14 -48.70 -12.44
C GLY A 1195 24.58 -47.97 -13.68
N SER A 1196 25.36 -47.90 -14.76
CA SER A 1196 25.11 -47.11 -15.99
C SER A 1196 23.88 -47.46 -16.86
N VAL A 1197 23.22 -46.46 -17.46
CA VAL A 1197 22.66 -46.51 -18.85
C VAL A 1197 22.76 -45.14 -19.57
N ASN A 1198 23.36 -45.17 -20.77
CA ASN A 1198 23.39 -44.29 -21.97
C ASN A 1198 22.95 -42.79 -22.00
N PRO A 1199 23.59 -41.98 -22.89
CA PRO A 1199 23.22 -40.59 -23.20
C PRO A 1199 22.45 -40.41 -24.53
N SER A 1200 21.71 -39.29 -24.66
CA SER A 1200 21.32 -38.70 -25.94
C SER A 1200 21.22 -37.16 -25.84
N SER A 1201 21.65 -36.45 -26.90
CA SER A 1201 21.79 -34.98 -26.95
C SER A 1201 20.63 -34.28 -27.68
N PRO A 1202 20.43 -32.95 -27.56
CA PRO A 1202 21.31 -31.95 -28.20
C PRO A 1202 21.81 -30.86 -27.23
N LYS A 1203 23.03 -30.32 -27.32
CA LYS A 1203 23.65 -29.52 -28.40
C LYS A 1203 22.90 -28.22 -28.76
N ASN A 1204 23.33 -27.11 -28.17
CA ASN A 1204 24.03 -26.05 -28.92
C ASN A 1204 24.65 -25.01 -27.97
N THR A 1205 25.97 -25.07 -27.83
CA THR A 1205 26.84 -24.05 -27.22
C THR A 1205 28.15 -24.07 -27.98
N GLU A 1206 28.46 -22.99 -28.71
CA GLU A 1206 29.76 -22.86 -29.36
C GLU A 1206 30.80 -22.34 -28.36
N HIS A 1207 31.94 -23.01 -28.29
CA HIS A 1207 33.06 -22.58 -27.46
C HIS A 1207 33.90 -21.55 -28.23
N ILE A 1208 34.07 -20.36 -27.66
CA ILE A 1208 35.12 -19.42 -28.08
C ILE A 1208 36.26 -19.50 -27.07
N TYR A 1209 37.45 -19.87 -27.54
CA TYR A 1209 38.68 -19.83 -26.75
C TYR A 1209 39.10 -18.39 -26.52
N ILE A 1210 39.22 -17.96 -25.27
CA ILE A 1210 40.09 -16.83 -24.93
C ILE A 1210 41.52 -17.33 -25.00
N LYS A 1211 42.37 -16.64 -25.76
CA LYS A 1211 43.80 -16.92 -25.90
C LYS A 1211 44.57 -15.70 -25.39
N ASP A 1212 45.66 -15.93 -24.67
CA ASP A 1212 46.50 -14.84 -24.16
C ASP A 1212 46.97 -13.91 -25.27
N PHE A 1213 46.99 -12.61 -24.99
CA PHE A 1213 48.05 -11.75 -25.51
C PHE A 1213 48.45 -10.70 -24.49
N SER A 1214 49.70 -10.81 -24.05
CA SER A 1214 50.39 -9.79 -23.25
C SER A 1214 51.13 -8.82 -24.17
N ARG A 1215 50.71 -7.55 -24.19
CA ARG A 1215 51.59 -6.40 -24.38
C ARG A 1215 50.92 -5.09 -23.98
#